data_AF-A0A7J6XJI9-F1
#
_entry.id   AF-A0A7J6XJI9-F1
#
_cell.length_a   1.000
_cell.length_b   1.000
_cell.length_c   1.000
_cell.angle_alpha   90.00
_cell.angle_beta   90.00
_cell.angle_gamma   90.00
#
_symmetry.space_group_name_H-M   'P 1'
#
loop_
_entity.id
_entity.type
_entity.pdbx_description
1 polymer ?
#
loop_
_entity_poly.entity_id
_entity_poly.type
_entity_poly.pdbx_seq_one_letter_code
_entity_poly.pdbx_strand_id
1 'polypeptide(L)'
;MRFAGRRNKLRLQLRITTWTRRSWILQRQNEELRSQLRETCRGPAKLESEEEEEAAHQLVAEDESEAMTAALGEASGKPEAAELQRQLDALRRQKDKLRLQLREARRGQEKLDVLRRHNEELRSQLRETCRGPEKLESEEEEEAAHQLVAEDESEAMTAALGEASGKPEAAELQRQLDALRRQKDKLRLQLREARRGQEKLDILRRHNEDLQSRLNDARRGQEKLDALQRHNEELQSQLCEARRAEEALEDARRQTRQSQRQVEDLRRSEKRLREACEATKAREEALMQKLRAAENAIAVARKHEDAVKQKARGIINAVKTEYQRQPFVLPEPQETEQLQRANDSPRAPLDEPPLTKEGLESEEEAAHQLMVEDESEAMTAALGEASGKPEAAELQRQLDALRRQKDKLRLQLREARRGQEKLDILQRQNEELRSQLRETCRGPEKLESEEEEEAAHQLVAEDESEAMTAALGEASGKPEAAELQRQLDALRRQKDKLRLQLREARRGQEKLDILRRHNEDLQSRLNDARRGQEKLDALQRHNEELQSQLCEARRAEEALEDARRQTRQSQRQVEDLRRSEKRLREACEATRAREEALMQKLRAAENAIAVARKHEDAVKQKARGIINAVKTEYQRQPFVLPEPQETEQLQRADDSPRTAR
;
A
#
# COMPACT_ATOMS: atom_id res chain seq x y z
N MET A 1 -33.67 82.43 -22.27
CA MET A 1 -34.03 81.77 -20.99
C MET A 1 -34.72 80.39 -21.11
N ARG A 2 -35.66 80.13 -22.04
CA ARG A 2 -36.47 78.88 -22.05
C ARG A 2 -35.71 77.53 -22.14
N PHE A 3 -34.46 77.49 -22.62
CA PHE A 3 -33.66 76.26 -22.73
C PHE A 3 -32.99 75.80 -21.41
N ALA A 4 -32.53 76.73 -20.56
CA ALA A 4 -31.84 76.40 -19.31
C ALA A 4 -32.78 75.68 -18.31
N GLY A 5 -34.01 76.17 -18.18
CA GLY A 5 -35.03 75.56 -17.32
C GLY A 5 -35.38 74.12 -17.70
N ARG A 6 -35.44 73.80 -19.01
CA ARG A 6 -35.68 72.42 -19.49
C ARG A 6 -34.53 71.48 -19.14
N ARG A 7 -33.27 71.93 -19.29
CA ARG A 7 -32.07 71.13 -18.98
C ARG A 7 -31.97 70.82 -17.48
N ASN A 8 -32.28 71.78 -16.61
CA ASN A 8 -32.32 71.55 -15.17
C ASN A 8 -33.51 70.67 -14.74
N LYS A 9 -34.70 70.84 -15.34
CA LYS A 9 -35.87 69.98 -15.07
C LYS A 9 -35.61 68.52 -15.45
N LEU A 10 -34.96 68.27 -16.60
CA LEU A 10 -34.54 66.93 -17.02
C LEU A 10 -33.49 66.32 -16.08
N ARG A 11 -32.49 67.09 -15.63
CA ARG A 11 -31.51 66.62 -14.62
C ARG A 11 -32.16 66.28 -13.28
N LEU A 12 -33.13 67.07 -12.84
CA LEU A 12 -33.88 66.78 -11.61
C LEU A 12 -34.73 65.51 -11.75
N GLN A 13 -35.46 65.33 -12.86
CA GLN A 13 -36.21 64.12 -13.14
C GLN A 13 -35.31 62.88 -13.23
N LEU A 14 -34.11 62.99 -13.83
CA LEU A 14 -33.16 61.88 -13.89
C LEU A 14 -32.62 61.50 -12.50
N ARG A 15 -32.34 62.50 -11.64
CA ARG A 15 -31.95 62.25 -10.23
C ARG A 15 -33.08 61.63 -9.41
N ILE A 16 -34.30 62.13 -9.53
CA ILE A 16 -35.47 61.58 -8.83
C ILE A 16 -35.72 60.12 -9.26
N THR A 17 -35.73 59.84 -10.56
CA THR A 17 -35.96 58.48 -11.09
C THR A 17 -34.85 57.50 -10.73
N THR A 18 -33.58 57.93 -10.72
CA THR A 18 -32.47 57.08 -10.25
C THR A 18 -32.50 56.85 -8.74
N TRP A 19 -32.92 57.84 -7.95
CA TRP A 19 -33.09 57.69 -6.50
C TRP A 19 -34.25 56.76 -6.15
N THR A 20 -35.43 56.91 -6.76
CA THR A 20 -36.55 55.97 -6.55
C THR A 20 -36.20 54.55 -6.99
N ARG A 21 -35.45 54.39 -8.09
CA ARG A 21 -35.00 53.05 -8.55
C ARG A 21 -34.00 52.41 -7.57
N ARG A 22 -33.09 53.18 -6.97
CA ARG A 22 -32.20 52.70 -5.89
C ARG A 22 -32.98 52.37 -4.60
N SER A 23 -33.92 53.23 -4.21
CA SER A 23 -34.78 53.02 -3.05
C SER A 23 -35.60 51.73 -3.20
N TRP A 24 -36.18 51.48 -4.38
CA TRP A 24 -36.93 50.26 -4.67
C TRP A 24 -36.05 48.99 -4.66
N ILE A 25 -34.82 49.05 -5.18
CA ILE A 25 -33.87 47.93 -5.11
C ILE A 25 -33.51 47.62 -3.65
N LEU A 26 -33.18 48.64 -2.86
CA LEU A 26 -32.86 48.48 -1.44
C LEU A 26 -34.06 47.96 -0.63
N GLN A 27 -35.27 48.44 -0.93
CA GLN A 27 -36.49 47.97 -0.29
C GLN A 27 -36.76 46.49 -0.62
N ARG A 28 -36.64 46.10 -1.90
CA ARG A 28 -36.76 44.71 -2.32
C ARG A 28 -35.72 43.80 -1.67
N GLN A 29 -34.46 44.22 -1.60
CA GLN A 29 -33.40 43.49 -0.88
C GLN A 29 -33.70 43.35 0.62
N ASN A 30 -34.25 44.39 1.26
CA ASN A 30 -34.67 44.32 2.66
C ASN A 30 -35.85 43.35 2.86
N GLU A 31 -36.79 43.33 1.90
CA GLU A 31 -37.97 42.47 1.93
C GLU A 31 -37.62 40.99 1.69
N GLU A 32 -36.63 40.75 0.83
CA GLU A 32 -36.02 39.44 0.53
C GLU A 32 -35.21 38.92 1.74
N LEU A 33 -34.39 39.77 2.37
CA LEU A 33 -33.72 39.46 3.65
C LEU A 33 -34.74 39.19 4.78
N ARG A 34 -35.85 39.93 4.85
CA ARG A 34 -36.95 39.66 5.79
C ARG A 34 -37.72 38.38 5.44
N SER A 35 -37.73 37.95 4.18
CA SER A 35 -38.30 36.65 3.79
C SER A 35 -37.39 35.51 4.28
N GLN A 36 -36.09 35.61 4.01
CA GLN A 36 -35.08 34.65 4.48
C GLN A 36 -35.04 34.56 6.02
N LEU A 37 -35.14 35.69 6.73
CA LEU A 37 -35.31 35.71 8.19
C LEU A 37 -36.61 35.01 8.64
N ARG A 38 -37.74 35.23 7.97
CA ARG A 38 -39.00 34.53 8.29
C ARG A 38 -38.96 33.03 7.98
N GLU A 39 -38.18 32.60 6.98
CA GLU A 39 -37.97 31.18 6.68
C GLU A 39 -37.06 30.52 7.73
N THR A 40 -35.92 31.14 8.08
CA THR A 40 -35.03 30.64 9.15
C THR A 40 -35.71 30.64 10.53
N CYS A 41 -36.55 31.63 10.85
CA CYS A 41 -37.33 31.66 12.08
C CYS A 41 -38.56 30.72 12.09
N ARG A 42 -38.94 30.11 10.95
CA ARG A 42 -39.92 29.01 10.90
C ARG A 42 -39.29 27.64 11.13
N GLY A 43 -37.96 27.53 11.07
CA GLY A 43 -37.21 26.32 11.42
C GLY A 43 -37.48 25.79 12.84
N PRO A 44 -37.27 26.56 13.92
CA PRO A 44 -37.37 26.03 15.29
C PRO A 44 -38.77 25.48 15.62
N ALA A 45 -39.84 26.19 15.24
CA ALA A 45 -41.21 25.75 15.52
C ALA A 45 -41.67 24.53 14.70
N LYS A 46 -40.91 24.12 13.67
CA LYS A 46 -41.10 22.83 12.98
C LYS A 46 -40.27 21.73 13.62
N LEU A 47 -39.02 22.03 13.98
CA LEU A 47 -38.12 21.09 14.63
C LEU A 47 -38.65 20.67 16.01
N GLU A 48 -39.28 21.56 16.78
CA GLU A 48 -39.91 21.19 18.06
C GLU A 48 -41.09 20.22 17.87
N SER A 49 -41.93 20.40 16.84
CA SER A 49 -42.99 19.43 16.51
C SER A 49 -42.46 18.12 15.93
N GLU A 50 -41.38 18.17 15.14
CA GLU A 50 -40.72 16.99 14.57
C GLU A 50 -39.98 16.19 15.67
N GLU A 51 -39.37 16.86 16.67
CA GLU A 51 -38.76 16.21 17.84
C GLU A 51 -39.82 15.57 18.77
N GLU A 52 -41.01 16.16 18.93
CA GLU A 52 -42.11 15.54 19.68
C GLU A 52 -42.72 14.32 18.96
N GLU A 53 -42.92 14.38 17.63
CA GLU A 53 -43.34 13.21 16.84
C GLU A 53 -42.25 12.12 16.82
N GLU A 54 -40.97 12.46 16.64
CA GLU A 54 -39.86 11.49 16.67
C GLU A 54 -39.67 10.85 18.07
N ALA A 55 -39.93 11.58 19.16
CA ALA A 55 -39.92 11.02 20.51
C ALA A 55 -41.07 10.03 20.73
N ALA A 56 -42.27 10.33 20.23
CA ALA A 56 -43.41 9.41 20.26
C ALA A 56 -43.12 8.14 19.43
N HIS A 57 -42.51 8.28 18.24
CA HIS A 57 -42.09 7.14 17.41
C HIS A 57 -40.98 6.31 18.07
N GLN A 58 -40.07 6.90 18.85
CA GLN A 58 -39.04 6.16 19.58
C GLN A 58 -39.60 5.31 20.72
N LEU A 59 -40.64 5.78 21.41
CA LEU A 59 -41.32 5.00 22.46
C LEU A 59 -42.05 3.78 21.86
N VAL A 60 -42.82 3.98 20.79
CA VAL A 60 -43.50 2.86 20.09
C VAL A 60 -42.50 1.83 19.56
N ALA A 61 -41.37 2.28 18.99
CA ALA A 61 -40.31 1.39 18.53
C ALA A 61 -39.54 0.70 19.68
N GLU A 62 -39.60 1.23 20.91
CA GLU A 62 -39.08 0.57 22.10
C GLU A 62 -40.00 -0.57 22.55
N ASP A 63 -41.30 -0.29 22.71
CA ASP A 63 -42.33 -1.30 23.03
C ASP A 63 -42.37 -2.45 22.01
N GLU A 64 -42.32 -2.16 20.70
CA GLU A 64 -42.27 -3.19 19.65
C GLU A 64 -40.99 -4.05 19.73
N SER A 65 -39.85 -3.44 20.06
CA SER A 65 -38.58 -4.15 20.17
C SER A 65 -38.52 -5.07 21.39
N GLU A 66 -39.16 -4.69 22.49
CA GLU A 66 -39.29 -5.52 23.69
C GLU A 66 -40.27 -6.68 23.45
N ALA A 67 -41.42 -6.42 22.81
CA ALA A 67 -42.38 -7.45 22.41
C ALA A 67 -41.77 -8.52 21.48
N MET A 68 -41.01 -8.11 20.45
CA MET A 68 -40.30 -9.06 19.58
C MET A 68 -39.19 -9.82 20.29
N THR A 69 -38.52 -9.21 21.28
CA THR A 69 -37.48 -9.89 22.08
C THR A 69 -38.10 -10.96 23.00
N ALA A 70 -39.30 -10.70 23.55
CA ALA A 70 -40.06 -11.71 24.30
C ALA A 70 -40.51 -12.87 23.40
N ALA A 71 -41.07 -12.58 22.22
CA ALA A 71 -41.52 -13.60 21.26
C ALA A 71 -40.38 -14.53 20.78
N LEU A 72 -39.14 -14.03 20.68
CA LEU A 72 -37.97 -14.84 20.35
C LEU A 72 -37.55 -15.82 21.46
N GLY A 73 -37.81 -15.49 22.73
CA GLY A 73 -37.63 -16.44 23.83
C GLY A 73 -38.55 -17.64 23.70
N GLU A 74 -39.82 -17.39 23.36
CA GLU A 74 -40.85 -18.42 23.19
C GLU A 74 -40.69 -19.24 21.89
N ALA A 75 -40.13 -18.65 20.83
CA ALA A 75 -39.93 -19.31 19.53
C ALA A 75 -38.64 -20.16 19.42
N SER A 76 -37.84 -20.24 20.49
CA SER A 76 -36.52 -20.89 20.46
C SER A 76 -36.58 -22.35 19.97
N GLY A 77 -35.92 -22.62 18.83
CA GLY A 77 -35.86 -23.94 18.18
C GLY A 77 -36.66 -24.08 16.87
N LYS A 78 -37.45 -23.08 16.47
CA LYS A 78 -38.17 -23.06 15.17
C LYS A 78 -37.44 -22.24 14.10
N PRO A 79 -37.61 -22.53 12.79
CA PRO A 79 -37.02 -21.72 11.71
C PRO A 79 -37.51 -20.27 11.71
N GLU A 80 -38.73 -20.02 12.20
CA GLU A 80 -39.34 -18.70 12.39
C GLU A 80 -38.50 -17.79 13.31
N ALA A 81 -37.79 -18.35 14.29
CA ALA A 81 -36.90 -17.57 15.17
C ALA A 81 -35.70 -16.97 14.41
N ALA A 82 -35.21 -17.61 13.34
CA ALA A 82 -34.14 -17.05 12.52
C ALA A 82 -34.62 -15.86 11.66
N GLU A 83 -35.92 -15.78 11.37
CA GLU A 83 -36.52 -14.67 10.63
C GLU A 83 -36.87 -13.50 11.57
N LEU A 84 -37.45 -13.78 12.73
CA LEU A 84 -37.67 -12.80 13.81
C LEU A 84 -36.35 -12.17 14.28
N GLN A 85 -35.27 -12.94 14.41
CA GLN A 85 -33.95 -12.41 14.77
C GLN A 85 -33.42 -11.43 13.71
N ARG A 86 -33.60 -11.73 12.41
CA ARG A 86 -33.21 -10.82 11.31
C ARG A 86 -34.04 -9.53 11.31
N GLN A 87 -35.33 -9.62 11.65
CA GLN A 87 -36.21 -8.45 11.78
C GLN A 87 -35.79 -7.57 12.96
N LEU A 88 -35.50 -8.15 14.14
CA LEU A 88 -34.93 -7.41 15.25
C LEU A 88 -33.59 -6.74 14.92
N ASP A 89 -32.68 -7.43 14.25
CA ASP A 89 -31.38 -6.87 13.88
C ASP A 89 -31.51 -5.75 12.82
N ALA A 90 -32.56 -5.79 11.98
CA ALA A 90 -32.90 -4.69 11.08
C ALA A 90 -33.47 -3.47 11.83
N LEU A 91 -34.40 -3.67 12.77
CA LEU A 91 -34.96 -2.61 13.61
C LEU A 91 -33.90 -1.96 14.49
N ARG A 92 -32.99 -2.75 15.08
CA ARG A 92 -31.84 -2.24 15.86
C ARG A 92 -30.95 -1.32 15.01
N ARG A 93 -30.62 -1.71 13.78
CA ARG A 93 -29.85 -0.86 12.85
C ARG A 93 -30.58 0.42 12.46
N GLN A 94 -31.90 0.39 12.30
CA GLN A 94 -32.70 1.59 12.05
C GLN A 94 -32.70 2.51 13.28
N LYS A 95 -32.88 1.96 14.48
CA LYS A 95 -32.83 2.70 15.76
C LYS A 95 -31.48 3.36 16.00
N ASP A 96 -30.37 2.65 15.73
CA ASP A 96 -29.03 3.22 15.85
C ASP A 96 -28.77 4.32 14.81
N LYS A 97 -29.31 4.18 13.59
CA LYS A 97 -29.24 5.23 12.56
C LYS A 97 -30.00 6.49 12.98
N LEU A 98 -31.22 6.37 13.51
CA LEU A 98 -32.00 7.50 14.03
C LEU A 98 -31.28 8.16 15.22
N ARG A 99 -30.73 7.37 16.15
CA ARG A 99 -29.91 7.87 17.27
C ARG A 99 -28.66 8.63 16.82
N LEU A 100 -28.04 8.25 15.70
CA LEU A 100 -26.94 9.01 15.11
C LEU A 100 -27.41 10.33 14.51
N GLN A 101 -28.51 10.32 13.73
CA GLN A 101 -29.08 11.54 13.15
C GLN A 101 -29.49 12.54 14.24
N LEU A 102 -30.11 12.09 15.32
CA LEU A 102 -30.53 12.94 16.43
C LEU A 102 -29.34 13.49 17.25
N ARG A 103 -28.22 12.75 17.34
CA ARG A 103 -26.94 13.26 17.89
C ARG A 103 -26.30 14.32 16.97
N GLU A 104 -26.43 14.17 15.66
CA GLU A 104 -25.93 15.15 14.69
C GLU A 104 -26.79 16.42 14.70
N ALA A 105 -28.11 16.30 14.79
CA ALA A 105 -29.04 17.42 14.99
C ALA A 105 -28.71 18.21 16.27
N ARG A 106 -28.56 17.53 17.41
CA ARG A 106 -28.16 18.17 18.68
C ARG A 106 -26.80 18.89 18.59
N ARG A 107 -25.80 18.29 17.95
CA ARG A 107 -24.51 18.95 17.66
C ARG A 107 -24.66 20.16 16.73
N GLY A 108 -25.68 20.18 15.88
CA GLY A 108 -26.07 21.34 15.08
C GLY A 108 -26.68 22.45 15.94
N GLN A 109 -27.64 22.09 16.79
CA GLN A 109 -28.30 22.96 17.78
C GLN A 109 -27.27 23.65 18.69
N GLU A 110 -26.36 22.87 19.29
CA GLU A 110 -25.27 23.36 20.16
C GLU A 110 -24.38 24.40 19.45
N LYS A 111 -24.04 24.17 18.17
CA LYS A 111 -23.27 25.14 17.37
C LYS A 111 -24.06 26.42 17.11
N LEU A 112 -25.35 26.33 16.84
CA LEU A 112 -26.22 27.50 16.67
C LEU A 112 -26.36 28.30 17.96
N ASP A 113 -26.46 27.64 19.11
CA ASP A 113 -26.55 28.33 20.41
C ASP A 113 -25.22 28.96 20.84
N VAL A 114 -24.07 28.35 20.53
CA VAL A 114 -22.76 28.99 20.68
C VAL A 114 -22.65 30.24 19.79
N LEU A 115 -23.10 30.17 18.53
CA LEU A 115 -23.11 31.31 17.60
C LEU A 115 -24.11 32.42 18.02
N ARG A 116 -25.24 32.05 18.66
CA ARG A 116 -26.19 32.99 19.26
C ARG A 116 -25.57 33.73 20.44
N ARG A 117 -24.99 33.00 21.40
CA ARG A 117 -24.30 33.58 22.56
C ARG A 117 -23.19 34.53 22.13
N HIS A 118 -22.37 34.13 21.16
CA HIS A 118 -21.31 34.99 20.64
C HIS A 118 -21.86 36.23 19.92
N ASN A 119 -23.00 36.14 19.22
CA ASN A 119 -23.69 37.31 18.67
C ASN A 119 -24.24 38.24 19.76
N GLU A 120 -24.79 37.70 20.85
CA GLU A 120 -25.29 38.49 21.98
C GLU A 120 -24.16 39.17 22.75
N GLU A 121 -23.01 38.49 22.87
CA GLU A 121 -21.78 39.02 23.45
C GLU A 121 -21.21 40.15 22.59
N LEU A 122 -21.07 39.96 21.27
CA LEU A 122 -20.69 41.02 20.33
C LEU A 122 -21.68 42.20 20.34
N ARG A 123 -23.00 41.95 20.42
CA ARG A 123 -24.02 43.01 20.58
C ARG A 123 -23.93 43.71 21.92
N SER A 124 -23.40 43.07 22.96
CA SER A 124 -23.23 43.68 24.29
C SER A 124 -21.96 44.52 24.32
N GLN A 125 -20.85 44.01 23.77
CA GLN A 125 -19.63 44.78 23.51
C GLN A 125 -19.90 46.02 22.64
N LEU A 126 -20.74 45.92 21.60
CA LEU A 126 -21.19 47.07 20.81
C LEU A 126 -22.05 48.06 21.62
N ARG A 127 -22.92 47.58 22.52
CA ARG A 127 -23.71 48.46 23.41
C ARG A 127 -22.87 49.14 24.48
N GLU A 128 -21.79 48.51 24.94
CA GLU A 128 -20.84 49.08 25.89
C GLU A 128 -19.91 50.10 25.20
N THR A 129 -19.38 49.76 24.02
CA THR A 129 -18.54 50.67 23.22
C THR A 129 -19.29 51.85 22.63
N CYS A 130 -20.63 51.81 22.49
CA CYS A 130 -21.42 53.01 22.21
C CYS A 130 -21.75 53.84 23.47
N ARG A 131 -21.77 53.23 24.67
CA ARG A 131 -22.02 53.95 25.95
C ARG A 131 -20.78 54.65 26.52
N GLY A 132 -19.58 54.22 26.12
CA GLY A 132 -18.31 54.82 26.51
C GLY A 132 -18.07 56.24 25.94
N PRO A 133 -18.03 56.43 24.61
CA PRO A 133 -17.64 57.70 24.00
C PRO A 133 -18.67 58.80 24.23
N GLU A 134 -19.97 58.53 24.04
CA GLU A 134 -21.01 59.57 24.25
C GLU A 134 -21.06 60.12 25.69
N LYS A 135 -20.59 59.34 26.67
CA LYS A 135 -20.44 59.81 28.06
C LYS A 135 -19.14 60.56 28.29
N LEU A 136 -18.02 59.96 27.89
CA LEU A 136 -16.70 60.55 28.12
C LEU A 136 -16.51 61.85 27.34
N GLU A 137 -16.99 61.94 26.09
CA GLU A 137 -16.95 63.20 25.32
C GLU A 137 -17.85 64.26 25.96
N SER A 138 -19.03 63.91 26.48
CA SER A 138 -19.89 64.87 27.21
C SER A 138 -19.31 65.33 28.55
N GLU A 139 -18.69 64.41 29.31
CA GLU A 139 -18.08 64.69 30.61
C GLU A 139 -16.77 65.47 30.45
N GLU A 140 -15.98 65.22 29.38
CA GLU A 140 -14.77 65.99 29.07
C GLU A 140 -15.08 67.39 28.51
N GLU A 141 -16.13 67.57 27.69
CA GLU A 141 -16.58 68.88 27.24
C GLU A 141 -17.21 69.71 28.38
N GLU A 142 -18.02 69.12 29.26
CA GLU A 142 -18.52 69.81 30.46
C GLU A 142 -17.40 70.12 31.47
N GLU A 143 -16.47 69.20 31.77
CA GLU A 143 -15.35 69.48 32.68
C GLU A 143 -14.40 70.56 32.12
N ALA A 144 -14.17 70.62 30.81
CA ALA A 144 -13.35 71.67 30.19
C ALA A 144 -14.04 73.04 30.25
N ALA A 145 -15.34 73.10 29.96
CA ALA A 145 -16.13 74.33 30.09
C ALA A 145 -16.21 74.82 31.54
N HIS A 146 -16.44 73.92 32.50
CA HIS A 146 -16.50 74.27 33.92
C HIS A 146 -15.14 74.64 34.52
N GLN A 147 -14.02 74.12 34.01
CA GLN A 147 -12.69 74.52 34.49
C GLN A 147 -12.33 75.95 34.08
N LEU A 148 -12.63 76.36 32.84
CA LEU A 148 -12.37 77.73 32.37
C LEU A 148 -13.23 78.75 33.13
N VAL A 149 -14.55 78.53 33.22
CA VAL A 149 -15.47 79.44 33.93
C VAL A 149 -15.11 79.56 35.41
N ALA A 150 -14.78 78.44 36.08
CA ALA A 150 -14.43 78.46 37.50
C ALA A 150 -13.03 79.06 37.80
N GLU A 151 -12.14 79.13 36.81
CA GLU A 151 -10.84 79.78 36.97
C GLU A 151 -10.99 81.29 36.78
N ASP A 152 -11.69 81.75 35.72
CA ASP A 152 -12.08 83.16 35.49
C ASP A 152 -12.87 83.78 36.68
N GLU A 153 -13.90 83.08 37.18
CA GLU A 153 -14.69 83.55 38.33
C GLU A 153 -13.84 83.64 39.61
N SER A 154 -12.88 82.73 39.79
CA SER A 154 -12.03 82.71 40.99
C SER A 154 -10.96 83.80 40.96
N GLU A 155 -10.42 84.15 39.78
CA GLU A 155 -9.51 85.28 39.63
C GLU A 155 -10.23 86.61 39.84
N ALA A 156 -11.43 86.77 39.26
CA ALA A 156 -12.28 87.93 39.49
C ALA A 156 -12.67 88.13 40.97
N MET A 157 -13.06 87.06 41.68
CA MET A 157 -13.34 87.15 43.13
C MET A 157 -12.10 87.48 43.96
N THR A 158 -10.93 86.91 43.62
CA THR A 158 -9.69 87.17 44.38
C THR A 158 -9.23 88.63 44.18
N ALA A 159 -9.43 89.20 42.99
CA ALA A 159 -9.20 90.62 42.73
C ALA A 159 -10.15 91.53 43.54
N ALA A 160 -11.46 91.25 43.50
CA ALA A 160 -12.47 92.04 44.22
C ALA A 160 -12.30 92.02 45.75
N LEU A 161 -11.83 90.90 46.33
CA LEU A 161 -11.53 90.80 47.77
C LEU A 161 -10.25 91.57 48.17
N GLY A 162 -9.31 91.76 47.25
CA GLY A 162 -8.12 92.59 47.47
C GLY A 162 -8.44 94.08 47.67
N GLU A 163 -9.44 94.58 46.94
CA GLU A 163 -9.92 95.97 47.05
C GLU A 163 -10.77 96.21 48.31
N ALA A 164 -11.32 95.17 48.93
CA ALA A 164 -12.17 95.23 50.13
C ALA A 164 -11.42 95.04 51.46
N SER A 165 -10.11 95.31 51.50
CA SER A 165 -9.18 95.04 52.60
C SER A 165 -9.39 95.91 53.86
N GLY A 166 -10.51 95.70 54.55
CA GLY A 166 -10.84 96.38 55.81
C GLY A 166 -12.05 95.86 56.59
N LYS A 167 -12.76 94.83 56.09
CA LYS A 167 -13.96 94.27 56.74
C LYS A 167 -13.74 92.80 57.17
N PRO A 168 -14.24 92.37 58.35
CA PRO A 168 -14.06 91.00 58.82
C PRO A 168 -14.73 89.95 57.91
N GLU A 169 -15.85 90.33 57.27
CA GLU A 169 -16.61 89.51 56.32
C GLU A 169 -15.74 89.06 55.12
N ALA A 170 -14.85 89.91 54.62
CA ALA A 170 -13.94 89.58 53.51
C ALA A 170 -12.91 88.50 53.90
N ALA A 171 -12.45 88.51 55.16
CA ALA A 171 -11.53 87.49 55.67
C ALA A 171 -12.22 86.13 55.90
N GLU A 172 -13.52 86.13 56.20
CA GLU A 172 -14.31 84.89 56.30
C GLU A 172 -14.63 84.30 54.92
N LEU A 173 -14.99 85.14 53.94
CA LEU A 173 -15.16 84.72 52.55
C LEU A 173 -13.85 84.18 51.96
N GLN A 174 -12.70 84.81 52.23
CA GLN A 174 -11.39 84.28 51.81
C GLN A 174 -11.10 82.91 52.42
N ARG A 175 -11.41 82.70 53.72
CA ARG A 175 -11.26 81.38 54.37
C ARG A 175 -12.19 80.33 53.77
N GLN A 176 -13.40 80.70 53.36
CA GLN A 176 -14.32 79.79 52.66
C GLN A 176 -13.80 79.43 51.27
N LEU A 177 -13.31 80.40 50.49
CA LEU A 177 -12.67 80.15 49.19
C LEU A 177 -11.43 79.25 49.34
N ASP A 178 -10.58 79.48 50.34
CA ASP A 178 -9.40 78.64 50.59
C ASP A 178 -9.78 77.24 51.12
N ALA A 179 -10.93 77.07 51.77
CA ALA A 179 -11.46 75.76 52.14
C ALA A 179 -11.99 75.01 50.91
N LEU A 180 -12.73 75.69 50.03
CA LEU A 180 -13.23 75.13 48.76
C LEU A 180 -12.08 74.78 47.80
N ARG A 181 -11.03 75.61 47.70
CA ARG A 181 -9.80 75.32 46.96
C ARG A 181 -9.14 74.03 47.46
N ARG A 182 -8.94 73.89 48.78
CA ARG A 182 -8.41 72.65 49.38
C ARG A 182 -9.30 71.42 49.12
N GLN A 183 -10.63 71.59 49.06
CA GLN A 183 -11.55 70.51 48.67
C GLN A 183 -11.41 70.15 47.17
N LYS A 184 -11.36 71.14 46.27
CA LYS A 184 -11.11 70.97 44.83
C LYS A 184 -9.80 70.23 44.58
N ASP A 185 -8.73 70.59 45.29
CA ASP A 185 -7.42 69.93 45.16
C ASP A 185 -7.43 68.50 45.73
N LYS A 186 -8.14 68.25 46.83
CA LYS A 186 -8.33 66.90 47.38
C LYS A 186 -9.09 65.99 46.41
N LEU A 187 -10.15 66.50 45.77
CA LEU A 187 -10.89 65.79 44.73
C LEU A 187 -10.03 65.56 43.48
N ARG A 188 -9.27 66.56 43.01
CA ARG A 188 -8.30 66.43 41.91
C ARG A 188 -7.24 65.35 42.20
N LEU A 189 -6.77 65.21 43.45
CA LEU A 189 -5.86 64.13 43.86
C LEU A 189 -6.54 62.76 43.83
N GLN A 190 -7.75 62.64 44.40
CA GLN A 190 -8.53 61.40 44.36
C GLN A 190 -8.84 60.94 42.92
N LEU A 191 -9.16 61.87 42.02
CA LEU A 191 -9.38 61.57 40.60
C LEU A 191 -8.11 61.06 39.91
N ARG A 192 -6.95 61.65 40.22
CA ARG A 192 -5.63 61.17 39.72
C ARG A 192 -5.27 59.79 40.27
N GLU A 193 -5.60 59.50 41.53
CA GLU A 193 -5.42 58.18 42.13
C GLU A 193 -6.35 57.13 41.52
N ALA A 194 -7.62 57.50 41.25
CA ALA A 194 -8.57 56.65 40.53
C ALA A 194 -8.10 56.36 39.10
N ARG A 195 -7.64 57.37 38.34
CA ARG A 195 -7.05 57.18 37.00
C ARG A 195 -5.84 56.23 37.02
N ARG A 196 -4.92 56.39 37.98
CA ARG A 196 -3.80 55.44 38.18
C ARG A 196 -4.25 54.03 38.59
N GLY A 197 -5.37 53.91 39.29
CA GLY A 197 -6.02 52.62 39.57
C GLY A 197 -6.56 51.97 38.30
N GLN A 198 -7.25 52.76 37.46
CA GLN A 198 -7.81 52.33 36.19
C GLN A 198 -6.70 51.88 35.20
N GLU A 199 -5.63 52.67 35.05
CA GLU A 199 -4.45 52.31 34.25
C GLU A 199 -3.86 50.95 34.65
N LYS A 200 -3.74 50.68 35.96
CA LYS A 200 -3.28 49.38 36.47
C LYS A 200 -4.24 48.25 36.13
N LEU A 201 -5.56 48.47 36.23
CA LEU A 201 -6.56 47.47 35.86
C LEU A 201 -6.51 47.17 34.36
N ASP A 202 -6.30 48.17 33.50
CA ASP A 202 -6.24 47.99 32.06
C ASP A 202 -4.93 47.30 31.61
N ILE A 203 -3.81 47.53 32.31
CA ILE A 203 -2.59 46.72 32.16
C ILE A 203 -2.83 45.26 32.57
N LEU A 204 -3.52 45.02 33.69
CA LEU A 204 -3.84 43.66 34.16
C LEU A 204 -4.86 42.95 33.25
N ARG A 205 -5.80 43.67 32.61
CA ARG A 205 -6.72 43.12 31.60
C ARG A 205 -5.95 42.64 30.38
N ARG A 206 -5.12 43.49 29.77
CA ARG A 206 -4.24 43.11 28.64
C ARG A 206 -3.34 41.92 28.99
N HIS A 207 -2.79 41.89 30.20
CA HIS A 207 -1.98 40.75 30.63
C HIS A 207 -2.78 39.44 30.76
N ASN A 208 -4.03 39.51 31.23
CA ASN A 208 -4.92 38.34 31.24
C ASN A 208 -5.30 37.89 29.82
N GLU A 209 -5.55 38.82 28.89
CA GLU A 209 -5.82 38.53 27.47
C GLU A 209 -4.61 37.85 26.80
N ASP A 210 -3.39 38.33 27.07
CA ASP A 210 -2.13 37.70 26.64
C ASP A 210 -1.98 36.28 27.19
N LEU A 211 -2.26 36.07 28.49
CA LEU A 211 -2.19 34.76 29.13
C LEU A 211 -3.23 33.78 28.58
N GLN A 212 -4.47 34.24 28.37
CA GLN A 212 -5.53 33.43 27.73
C GLN A 212 -5.16 33.05 26.29
N SER A 213 -4.60 33.99 25.54
CA SER A 213 -4.11 33.73 24.17
C SER A 213 -3.03 32.65 24.15
N ARG A 214 -2.03 32.76 25.05
CA ARG A 214 -0.96 31.75 25.21
C ARG A 214 -1.51 30.38 25.64
N LEU A 215 -2.49 30.34 26.54
CA LEU A 215 -3.15 29.08 26.94
C LEU A 215 -3.91 28.43 25.77
N ASN A 216 -4.57 29.24 24.93
CA ASN A 216 -5.27 28.73 23.74
C ASN A 216 -4.29 28.21 22.68
N ASP A 217 -3.15 28.88 22.47
CA ASP A 217 -2.12 28.39 21.56
C ASP A 217 -1.40 27.13 22.10
N ALA A 218 -1.19 27.04 23.42
CA ALA A 218 -0.69 25.81 24.05
C ALA A 218 -1.68 24.64 23.89
N ARG A 219 -2.99 24.87 24.05
CA ARG A 219 -4.05 23.87 23.78
C ARG A 219 -4.05 23.41 22.33
N ARG A 220 -3.99 24.34 21.36
CA ARG A 220 -3.86 24.02 19.92
C ARG A 220 -2.58 23.23 19.61
N GLY A 221 -1.49 23.50 20.34
CA GLY A 221 -0.26 22.72 20.28
C GLY A 221 -0.47 21.29 20.77
N GLN A 222 -1.13 21.11 21.91
CA GLN A 222 -1.45 19.80 22.47
C GLN A 222 -2.39 19.01 21.56
N GLU A 223 -3.47 19.62 21.04
CA GLU A 223 -4.40 18.98 20.10
C GLU A 223 -3.70 18.43 18.85
N LYS A 224 -2.68 19.14 18.34
CA LYS A 224 -1.83 18.67 17.23
C LYS A 224 -0.96 17.49 17.63
N LEU A 225 -0.39 17.49 18.84
CA LEU A 225 0.39 16.37 19.35
C LEU A 225 -0.49 15.12 19.54
N ASP A 226 -1.68 15.27 20.14
CA ASP A 226 -2.65 14.19 20.32
C ASP A 226 -3.12 13.63 18.96
N ALA A 227 -3.34 14.48 17.96
CA ALA A 227 -3.68 14.05 16.61
C ALA A 227 -2.54 13.27 15.94
N LEU A 228 -1.29 13.72 16.07
CA LEU A 228 -0.11 13.00 15.59
C LEU A 228 0.12 11.68 16.33
N GLN A 229 -0.20 11.60 17.62
CA GLN A 229 -0.13 10.37 18.41
C GLN A 229 -1.14 9.32 17.90
N ARG A 230 -2.41 9.70 17.75
CA ARG A 230 -3.45 8.80 17.19
C ARG A 230 -3.08 8.31 15.79
N HIS A 231 -2.56 9.19 14.93
CA HIS A 231 -2.10 8.81 13.60
C HIS A 231 -0.92 7.83 13.67
N ASN A 232 0.05 8.02 14.58
CA ASN A 232 1.12 7.04 14.80
C ASN A 232 0.60 5.68 15.30
N GLU A 233 -0.39 5.65 16.20
CA GLU A 233 -1.02 4.41 16.69
C GLU A 233 -1.76 3.66 15.56
N GLU A 234 -2.46 4.39 14.70
CA GLU A 234 -3.19 3.85 13.54
C GLU A 234 -2.22 3.29 12.50
N LEU A 235 -1.15 4.03 12.18
CA LEU A 235 -0.06 3.56 11.31
C LEU A 235 0.66 2.32 11.89
N GLN A 236 0.96 2.29 13.20
CA GLN A 236 1.55 1.13 13.87
C GLN A 236 0.65 -0.10 13.83
N SER A 237 -0.67 0.10 13.94
CA SER A 237 -1.67 -0.96 13.80
C SER A 237 -1.67 -1.53 12.38
N GLN A 238 -1.68 -0.66 11.36
CA GLN A 238 -1.59 -1.06 9.95
C GLN A 238 -0.27 -1.80 9.64
N LEU A 239 0.84 -1.47 10.30
CA LEU A 239 2.11 -2.22 10.18
C LEU A 239 2.09 -3.59 10.88
N CYS A 240 1.32 -3.74 11.94
CA CYS A 240 1.11 -5.06 12.55
C CYS A 240 0.26 -5.96 11.65
N GLU A 241 -0.70 -5.38 10.91
CA GLU A 241 -1.47 -6.09 9.87
C GLU A 241 -0.59 -6.44 8.66
N ALA A 242 0.25 -5.50 8.21
CA ALA A 242 1.25 -5.71 7.16
C ALA A 242 2.18 -6.90 7.44
N ARG A 243 2.75 -7.00 8.65
CA ARG A 243 3.64 -8.11 9.03
C ARG A 243 2.92 -9.47 9.00
N ARG A 244 1.65 -9.51 9.42
CA ARG A 244 0.81 -10.72 9.29
C ARG A 244 0.55 -11.08 7.82
N ALA A 245 0.42 -10.09 6.94
CA ALA A 245 0.32 -10.32 5.50
C ALA A 245 1.65 -10.85 4.92
N GLU A 246 2.81 -10.36 5.36
CA GLU A 246 4.13 -10.90 4.97
C GLU A 246 4.32 -12.37 5.40
N GLU A 247 3.94 -12.72 6.63
CA GLU A 247 3.95 -14.12 7.10
C GLU A 247 3.04 -15.01 6.23
N ALA A 248 1.82 -14.55 5.94
CA ALA A 248 0.88 -15.25 5.06
C ALA A 248 1.39 -15.35 3.61
N LEU A 249 2.23 -14.43 3.15
CA LEU A 249 2.90 -14.45 1.86
C LEU A 249 4.01 -15.51 1.82
N GLU A 250 4.78 -15.65 2.90
CA GLU A 250 5.75 -16.74 3.01
C GLU A 250 5.06 -18.11 2.96
N ASP A 251 3.97 -18.28 3.70
CA ASP A 251 3.21 -19.52 3.69
C ASP A 251 2.55 -19.79 2.34
N ALA A 252 2.02 -18.77 1.66
CA ALA A 252 1.56 -18.90 0.28
C ALA A 252 2.70 -19.35 -0.66
N ARG A 253 3.90 -18.78 -0.54
CA ARG A 253 5.09 -19.21 -1.31
C ARG A 253 5.52 -20.65 -0.97
N ARG A 254 5.44 -21.07 0.30
CA ARG A 254 5.72 -22.46 0.73
C ARG A 254 4.70 -23.42 0.10
N GLN A 255 3.41 -23.08 0.11
CA GLN A 255 2.36 -23.84 -0.57
C GLN A 255 2.56 -23.90 -2.09
N THR A 256 2.94 -22.79 -2.75
CA THR A 256 3.28 -22.77 -4.18
C THR A 256 4.40 -23.76 -4.48
N ARG A 257 5.51 -23.72 -3.73
CA ARG A 257 6.65 -24.66 -3.88
C ARG A 257 6.24 -26.11 -3.67
N GLN A 258 5.38 -26.39 -2.68
CA GLN A 258 4.85 -27.75 -2.46
C GLN A 258 3.98 -28.22 -3.64
N SER A 259 3.09 -27.36 -4.16
CA SER A 259 2.25 -27.70 -5.32
C SER A 259 3.07 -27.89 -6.60
N GLN A 260 4.13 -27.11 -6.82
CA GLN A 260 5.07 -27.27 -7.94
C GLN A 260 5.79 -28.63 -7.89
N ARG A 261 6.25 -29.06 -6.71
CA ARG A 261 6.83 -30.41 -6.52
C ARG A 261 5.81 -31.51 -6.87
N GLN A 262 4.55 -31.36 -6.43
CA GLN A 262 3.48 -32.29 -6.79
C GLN A 262 3.21 -32.33 -8.32
N VAL A 263 3.25 -31.18 -9.01
CA VAL A 263 3.16 -31.11 -10.47
C VAL A 263 4.32 -31.85 -11.14
N GLU A 264 5.56 -31.67 -10.67
CA GLU A 264 6.73 -32.38 -11.20
C GLU A 264 6.64 -33.89 -11.00
N ASP A 265 6.26 -34.35 -9.80
CA ASP A 265 6.15 -35.78 -9.50
C ASP A 265 5.01 -36.45 -10.27
N LEU A 266 3.88 -35.76 -10.46
CA LEU A 266 2.80 -36.23 -11.34
C LEU A 266 3.21 -36.25 -12.82
N ARG A 267 3.97 -35.27 -13.32
CA ARG A 267 4.53 -35.31 -14.68
C ARG A 267 5.50 -36.48 -14.85
N ARG A 268 6.29 -36.81 -13.83
CA ARG A 268 7.18 -37.98 -13.82
C ARG A 268 6.41 -39.29 -13.81
N SER A 269 5.34 -39.42 -13.01
CA SER A 269 4.51 -40.63 -13.00
C SER A 269 3.72 -40.79 -14.30
N GLU A 270 3.16 -39.70 -14.84
CA GLU A 270 2.48 -39.68 -16.13
C GLU A 270 3.40 -40.12 -17.28
N LYS A 271 4.63 -39.60 -17.34
CA LYS A 271 5.62 -40.02 -18.34
C LYS A 271 5.91 -41.52 -18.25
N ARG A 272 6.19 -42.05 -17.05
CA ARG A 272 6.43 -43.48 -16.82
C ARG A 272 5.23 -44.34 -17.23
N LEU A 273 4.00 -43.86 -16.99
CA LEU A 273 2.78 -44.55 -17.40
C LEU A 273 2.59 -44.56 -18.91
N ARG A 274 2.87 -43.45 -19.62
CA ARG A 274 2.85 -43.41 -21.09
C ARG A 274 3.83 -44.41 -21.70
N GLU A 275 5.08 -44.39 -21.24
CA GLU A 275 6.13 -45.34 -21.63
C GLU A 275 5.70 -46.80 -21.38
N ALA A 276 5.07 -47.07 -20.22
CA ALA A 276 4.54 -48.40 -19.91
C ALA A 276 3.37 -48.82 -20.82
N CYS A 277 2.45 -47.90 -21.17
CA CYS A 277 1.34 -48.21 -22.07
C CYS A 277 1.79 -48.35 -23.54
N GLU A 278 2.86 -47.68 -23.95
CA GLU A 278 3.50 -47.87 -25.26
C GLU A 278 4.18 -49.25 -25.32
N ALA A 279 4.87 -49.65 -24.25
CA ALA A 279 5.47 -50.99 -24.14
C ALA A 279 4.43 -52.13 -24.15
N THR A 280 3.25 -51.97 -23.51
CA THR A 280 2.19 -52.98 -23.58
C THR A 280 1.55 -53.04 -24.97
N LYS A 281 1.31 -51.91 -25.64
CA LYS A 281 0.83 -51.89 -27.03
C LYS A 281 1.78 -52.61 -28.00
N ALA A 282 3.09 -52.36 -27.89
CA ALA A 282 4.08 -53.04 -28.71
C ALA A 282 4.07 -54.58 -28.50
N ARG A 283 3.78 -55.05 -27.27
CA ARG A 283 3.58 -56.48 -26.98
C ARG A 283 2.25 -57.00 -27.54
N GLU A 284 1.17 -56.25 -27.42
CA GLU A 284 -0.14 -56.54 -28.01
C GLU A 284 0.00 -56.75 -29.54
N GLU A 285 0.69 -55.85 -30.22
CA GLU A 285 0.99 -55.93 -31.66
C GLU A 285 1.85 -57.14 -32.03
N ALA A 286 2.93 -57.40 -31.27
CA ALA A 286 3.78 -58.58 -31.50
C ALA A 286 3.02 -59.90 -31.29
N LEU A 287 2.09 -59.95 -30.32
CA LEU A 287 1.20 -61.10 -30.12
C LEU A 287 0.18 -61.26 -31.25
N MET A 288 -0.38 -60.17 -31.77
CA MET A 288 -1.25 -60.21 -32.96
C MET A 288 -0.50 -60.75 -34.19
N GLN A 289 0.75 -60.35 -34.40
CA GLN A 289 1.58 -60.88 -35.49
C GLN A 289 1.85 -62.39 -35.32
N LYS A 290 2.21 -62.83 -34.11
CA LYS A 290 2.39 -64.27 -33.80
C LYS A 290 1.09 -65.07 -34.00
N LEU A 291 -0.06 -64.52 -33.60
CA LEU A 291 -1.35 -65.18 -33.79
C LEU A 291 -1.68 -65.37 -35.28
N ARG A 292 -1.48 -64.34 -36.11
CA ARG A 292 -1.66 -64.44 -37.57
C ARG A 292 -0.71 -65.48 -38.20
N ALA A 293 0.54 -65.53 -37.75
CA ALA A 293 1.49 -66.55 -38.21
C ALA A 293 1.05 -67.97 -37.81
N ALA A 294 0.53 -68.15 -36.59
CA ALA A 294 -0.03 -69.42 -36.11
C ALA A 294 -1.27 -69.84 -36.93
N GLU A 295 -2.21 -68.93 -37.17
CA GLU A 295 -3.40 -69.17 -38.00
C GLU A 295 -3.03 -69.59 -39.44
N ASN A 296 -2.04 -68.93 -40.04
CA ASN A 296 -1.48 -69.31 -41.34
C ASN A 296 -0.85 -70.71 -41.31
N ALA A 297 -0.13 -71.06 -40.25
CA ALA A 297 0.45 -72.40 -40.09
C ALA A 297 -0.62 -73.50 -39.96
N ILE A 298 -1.75 -73.23 -39.28
CA ILE A 298 -2.92 -74.15 -39.26
C ILE A 298 -3.49 -74.32 -40.68
N ALA A 299 -3.65 -73.22 -41.42
CA ALA A 299 -4.18 -73.27 -42.78
C ALA A 299 -3.26 -74.06 -43.74
N VAL A 300 -1.93 -73.91 -43.61
CA VAL A 300 -0.93 -74.67 -44.37
C VAL A 300 -0.96 -76.15 -44.01
N ALA A 301 -1.00 -76.52 -42.73
CA ALA A 301 -1.10 -77.92 -42.28
C ALA A 301 -2.36 -78.62 -42.84
N ARG A 302 -3.52 -77.94 -42.81
CA ARG A 302 -4.76 -78.45 -43.42
C ARG A 302 -4.63 -78.67 -44.93
N LYS A 303 -4.03 -77.72 -45.66
CA LYS A 303 -3.74 -77.87 -47.10
C LYS A 303 -2.82 -79.07 -47.39
N HIS A 304 -1.79 -79.29 -46.56
CA HIS A 304 -0.92 -80.47 -46.70
C HIS A 304 -1.67 -81.78 -46.43
N GLU A 305 -2.51 -81.83 -45.40
CA GLU A 305 -3.35 -83.00 -45.11
C GLU A 305 -4.25 -83.35 -46.31
N ASP A 306 -4.93 -82.36 -46.89
CA ASP A 306 -5.80 -82.57 -48.05
C ASP A 306 -5.00 -82.94 -49.32
N ALA A 307 -3.81 -82.38 -49.52
CA ALA A 307 -2.91 -82.79 -50.60
C ALA A 307 -2.41 -84.24 -50.43
N VAL A 308 -2.15 -84.71 -49.20
CA VAL A 308 -1.82 -86.11 -48.91
C VAL A 308 -3.02 -87.01 -49.18
N LYS A 309 -4.24 -86.64 -48.76
CA LYS A 309 -5.48 -87.37 -49.08
C LYS A 309 -5.69 -87.46 -50.60
N GLN A 310 -5.51 -86.37 -51.34
CA GLN A 310 -5.65 -86.35 -52.80
C GLN A 310 -4.60 -87.24 -53.48
N LYS A 311 -3.31 -87.16 -53.10
CA LYS A 311 -2.26 -88.05 -53.63
C LYS A 311 -2.54 -89.51 -53.33
N ALA A 312 -2.99 -89.85 -52.11
CA ALA A 312 -3.36 -91.21 -51.75
C ALA A 312 -4.53 -91.73 -52.61
N ARG A 313 -5.59 -90.93 -52.81
CA ARG A 313 -6.69 -91.25 -53.73
C ARG A 313 -6.20 -91.44 -55.17
N GLY A 314 -5.29 -90.58 -55.64
CA GLY A 314 -4.68 -90.69 -56.97
C GLY A 314 -3.93 -92.00 -57.17
N ILE A 315 -3.09 -92.40 -56.20
CA ILE A 315 -2.36 -93.68 -56.24
C ILE A 315 -3.32 -94.87 -56.19
N ILE A 316 -4.32 -94.84 -55.30
CA ILE A 316 -5.33 -95.91 -55.20
C ILE A 316 -6.11 -96.05 -56.51
N ASN A 317 -6.50 -94.93 -57.13
CA ASN A 317 -7.20 -94.94 -58.42
C ASN A 317 -6.29 -95.43 -59.55
N ALA A 318 -5.02 -95.03 -59.59
CA ALA A 318 -4.06 -95.50 -60.58
C ALA A 318 -3.85 -97.02 -60.49
N VAL A 319 -3.58 -97.55 -59.29
CA VAL A 319 -3.46 -99.00 -59.11
C VAL A 319 -4.79 -99.71 -59.41
N LYS A 320 -5.94 -99.13 -59.04
CA LYS A 320 -7.25 -99.68 -59.44
C LYS A 320 -7.38 -99.77 -60.96
N THR A 321 -6.94 -98.75 -61.72
CA THR A 321 -6.97 -98.79 -63.19
C THR A 321 -5.95 -99.75 -63.79
N GLU A 322 -4.79 -99.98 -63.16
CA GLU A 322 -3.83 -101.01 -63.59
C GLU A 322 -4.36 -102.43 -63.30
N TYR A 323 -4.96 -102.64 -62.13
CA TYR A 323 -5.63 -103.89 -61.74
C TYR A 323 -6.82 -104.20 -62.67
N GLN A 324 -7.56 -103.17 -63.09
CA GLN A 324 -8.63 -103.29 -64.09
C GLN A 324 -8.13 -103.45 -65.55
N ARG A 325 -6.82 -103.24 -65.81
CA ARG A 325 -6.19 -103.45 -67.12
C ARG A 325 -5.49 -104.80 -67.27
N GLN A 326 -5.47 -105.63 -66.23
CA GLN A 326 -5.03 -107.01 -66.34
C GLN A 326 -6.04 -107.83 -67.16
N PRO A 327 -5.60 -108.78 -68.01
CA PRO A 327 -6.47 -109.40 -69.01
C PRO A 327 -7.47 -110.37 -68.37
N PHE A 328 -8.69 -109.89 -68.16
CA PHE A 328 -9.90 -110.73 -68.13
C PHE A 328 -10.61 -110.59 -69.48
N VAL A 329 -11.03 -111.72 -70.06
CA VAL A 329 -11.40 -111.81 -71.49
C VAL A 329 -12.93 -111.73 -71.69
N LEU A 330 -13.33 -111.17 -72.85
CA LEU A 330 -14.70 -111.10 -73.45
C LEU A 330 -15.68 -110.02 -72.92
N PRO A 331 -16.48 -109.37 -73.80
CA PRO A 331 -16.01 -108.44 -74.85
C PRO A 331 -16.77 -107.08 -74.86
N GLU A 332 -16.25 -106.09 -75.57
CA GLU A 332 -16.94 -104.81 -75.85
C GLU A 332 -18.16 -104.97 -76.80
N PRO A 333 -19.01 -103.93 -76.92
CA PRO A 333 -18.81 -103.03 -78.06
C PRO A 333 -19.02 -101.51 -77.82
N GLN A 334 -18.11 -100.73 -78.42
CA GLN A 334 -18.33 -99.53 -79.26
C GLN A 334 -18.87 -98.20 -78.68
N GLU A 335 -17.94 -97.23 -78.65
CA GLU A 335 -17.99 -95.91 -79.32
C GLU A 335 -19.21 -94.97 -79.19
N THR A 336 -18.94 -93.73 -78.77
CA THR A 336 -18.93 -92.60 -79.72
C THR A 336 -18.14 -91.41 -79.18
N GLU A 337 -17.33 -90.78 -80.03
CA GLU A 337 -16.57 -89.57 -79.71
C GLU A 337 -17.46 -88.31 -79.81
N GLN A 338 -17.09 -87.26 -79.07
CA GLN A 338 -17.16 -85.91 -79.64
C GLN A 338 -16.09 -84.99 -79.03
N LEU A 339 -15.27 -84.43 -79.91
CA LEU A 339 -14.15 -83.53 -79.61
C LEU A 339 -14.64 -82.11 -79.34
N GLN A 340 -13.97 -81.38 -78.42
CA GLN A 340 -13.50 -80.02 -78.72
C GLN A 340 -12.32 -79.57 -77.83
N ARG A 341 -11.54 -78.63 -78.40
CA ARG A 341 -10.24 -78.09 -77.92
C ARG A 341 -10.47 -77.10 -76.74
N ALA A 342 -9.48 -76.58 -76.00
CA ALA A 342 -8.06 -76.39 -76.31
C ALA A 342 -7.14 -76.35 -75.08
N ASN A 343 -5.83 -76.20 -75.33
CA ASN A 343 -4.74 -76.09 -74.36
C ASN A 343 -4.90 -74.89 -73.40
N ASP A 344 -4.38 -75.03 -72.17
CA ASP A 344 -3.13 -74.35 -71.81
C ASP A 344 -2.41 -74.98 -70.60
N SER A 345 -1.11 -74.67 -70.47
CA SER A 345 -0.10 -75.46 -69.73
C SER A 345 0.05 -75.08 -68.24
N PRO A 346 0.51 -76.00 -67.35
CA PRO A 346 0.69 -75.71 -65.92
C PRO A 346 2.14 -75.43 -65.48
N ARG A 347 2.25 -74.76 -64.32
CA ARG A 347 3.16 -75.01 -63.16
C ARG A 347 4.09 -73.84 -62.74
N ALA A 348 4.13 -73.60 -61.42
CA ALA A 348 4.93 -72.60 -60.70
C ALA A 348 6.35 -73.13 -60.33
N PRO A 349 7.25 -72.36 -59.64
CA PRO A 349 7.09 -72.05 -58.20
C PRO A 349 7.65 -70.67 -57.72
N LEU A 350 7.45 -70.41 -56.42
CA LEU A 350 8.14 -69.40 -55.60
C LEU A 350 9.49 -69.95 -55.09
N ASP A 351 10.48 -69.09 -54.79
CA ASP A 351 10.96 -68.93 -53.40
C ASP A 351 11.82 -67.66 -53.16
N GLU A 352 12.04 -67.34 -51.88
CA GLU A 352 12.62 -66.10 -51.32
C GLU A 352 14.18 -66.08 -51.19
N PRO A 353 14.81 -64.91 -50.86
CA PRO A 353 16.27 -64.74 -50.80
C PRO A 353 16.88 -64.87 -49.39
N PRO A 354 18.22 -64.97 -49.27
CA PRO A 354 18.93 -64.76 -48.01
C PRO A 354 19.90 -63.55 -47.99
N LEU A 355 20.12 -63.03 -46.78
CA LEU A 355 21.09 -61.98 -46.40
C LEU A 355 22.53 -62.53 -46.29
N THR A 356 23.55 -61.66 -46.36
CA THR A 356 24.42 -61.30 -45.19
C THR A 356 25.64 -60.39 -45.50
N LYS A 357 25.91 -59.41 -44.60
CA LYS A 357 27.25 -58.92 -44.13
C LYS A 357 28.18 -58.21 -45.16
N GLU A 358 29.14 -57.34 -44.82
CA GLU A 358 29.73 -56.83 -43.56
C GLU A 358 30.46 -55.47 -43.76
N GLY A 359 30.71 -54.69 -42.68
CA GLY A 359 31.88 -53.77 -42.47
C GLY A 359 31.79 -52.31 -42.97
N LEU A 360 31.68 -51.26 -42.15
CA LEU A 360 32.63 -50.61 -41.20
C LEU A 360 33.60 -49.56 -41.81
N GLU A 361 33.54 -48.32 -41.24
CA GLU A 361 34.65 -47.38 -40.89
C GLU A 361 35.41 -46.63 -42.02
N SER A 362 36.04 -45.45 -41.87
CA SER A 362 35.99 -44.28 -40.92
C SER A 362 36.82 -43.07 -41.50
N GLU A 363 36.93 -41.94 -40.77
CA GLU A 363 37.89 -40.80 -40.93
C GLU A 363 37.69 -39.80 -42.13
N GLU A 364 37.83 -38.46 -42.00
CA GLU A 364 38.92 -37.54 -41.54
C GLU A 364 40.13 -37.49 -42.52
N GLU A 365 40.83 -36.39 -42.84
CA GLU A 365 40.76 -34.97 -42.42
C GLU A 365 41.43 -34.01 -43.46
N ALA A 366 41.15 -32.70 -43.33
CA ALA A 366 41.92 -31.47 -43.67
C ALA A 366 43.09 -31.41 -44.73
N ALA A 367 43.08 -30.35 -45.58
CA ALA A 367 43.89 -29.10 -45.38
C ALA A 367 44.49 -28.39 -46.64
N HIS A 368 44.49 -27.03 -46.60
CA HIS A 368 45.43 -26.07 -47.25
C HIS A 368 45.39 -25.88 -48.80
N GLN A 369 45.63 -24.71 -49.43
CA GLN A 369 45.96 -23.29 -49.05
C GLN A 369 45.69 -22.39 -50.32
N LEU A 370 45.83 -21.04 -50.42
CA LEU A 370 46.46 -19.96 -49.60
C LEU A 370 45.72 -18.58 -49.80
N MET A 371 46.43 -17.45 -49.59
CA MET A 371 46.05 -16.01 -49.47
C MET A 371 46.01 -15.21 -50.81
N VAL A 372 45.49 -13.97 -50.93
CA VAL A 372 45.99 -12.68 -50.37
C VAL A 372 44.89 -11.58 -50.36
N GLU A 373 44.72 -11.00 -49.17
CA GLU A 373 44.55 -9.57 -48.80
C GLU A 373 43.76 -8.60 -49.69
N ASP A 374 42.71 -7.99 -49.11
CA ASP A 374 42.54 -6.53 -49.09
C ASP A 374 41.83 -6.15 -47.77
N GLU A 375 42.51 -5.40 -46.90
CA GLU A 375 41.96 -4.88 -45.65
C GLU A 375 41.35 -3.49 -45.83
N SER A 376 40.59 -3.05 -44.83
CA SER A 376 39.94 -1.72 -44.71
C SER A 376 38.75 -1.44 -45.65
N GLU A 377 37.55 -1.56 -45.06
CA GLU A 377 36.31 -0.74 -45.28
C GLU A 377 35.03 -1.47 -44.79
N ALA A 378 35.13 -2.73 -44.34
CA ALA A 378 34.01 -3.48 -43.77
C ALA A 378 33.82 -3.36 -42.24
N MET A 379 34.52 -2.44 -41.54
CA MET A 379 34.51 -2.37 -40.06
C MET A 379 33.51 -1.34 -39.46
N THR A 380 32.45 -0.96 -40.17
CA THR A 380 31.42 -0.02 -39.66
C THR A 380 29.96 -0.43 -39.91
N ALA A 381 29.70 -1.62 -40.49
CA ALA A 381 28.34 -2.10 -40.75
C ALA A 381 27.93 -3.37 -39.97
N ALA A 382 28.87 -4.08 -39.35
CA ALA A 382 28.64 -5.41 -38.75
C ALA A 382 28.90 -5.50 -37.23
N LEU A 383 28.71 -4.40 -36.49
CA LEU A 383 28.72 -4.38 -35.01
C LEU A 383 27.38 -3.95 -34.39
N GLY A 384 26.28 -4.07 -35.16
CA GLY A 384 24.92 -3.82 -34.67
C GLY A 384 24.22 -5.04 -34.04
N GLU A 385 24.57 -6.26 -34.47
CA GLU A 385 23.67 -7.43 -34.30
C GLU A 385 24.35 -8.73 -33.80
N ALA A 386 25.46 -8.67 -33.05
CA ALA A 386 25.98 -9.85 -32.33
C ALA A 386 26.96 -9.53 -31.18
N SER A 387 26.51 -8.92 -30.08
CA SER A 387 27.22 -9.05 -28.79
C SER A 387 26.28 -9.05 -27.59
N GLY A 388 25.42 -10.08 -27.53
CA GLY A 388 24.56 -10.37 -26.38
C GLY A 388 25.32 -10.84 -25.14
N LYS A 389 26.15 -9.96 -24.56
CA LYS A 389 26.63 -10.10 -23.18
C LYS A 389 25.79 -9.18 -22.28
N PRO A 390 24.71 -9.66 -21.63
CA PRO A 390 23.95 -8.84 -20.68
C PRO A 390 24.85 -8.26 -19.59
N GLU A 391 25.90 -8.98 -19.20
CA GLU A 391 26.96 -8.51 -18.30
C GLU A 391 27.60 -7.18 -18.71
N ALA A 392 27.84 -6.92 -20.00
CA ALA A 392 28.46 -5.66 -20.42
C ALA A 392 27.52 -4.46 -20.26
N ALA A 393 26.23 -4.65 -20.57
CA ALA A 393 25.19 -3.64 -20.35
C ALA A 393 24.90 -3.44 -18.84
N GLU A 394 25.00 -4.50 -18.04
CA GLU A 394 24.86 -4.43 -16.58
C GLU A 394 26.06 -3.75 -15.91
N LEU A 395 27.30 -4.06 -16.32
CA LEU A 395 28.51 -3.37 -15.86
C LEU A 395 28.47 -1.87 -16.22
N GLN A 396 27.99 -1.51 -17.42
CA GLN A 396 27.79 -0.11 -17.79
C GLN A 396 26.74 0.57 -16.90
N ARG A 397 25.61 -0.09 -16.62
CA ARG A 397 24.58 0.42 -15.68
C ARG A 397 25.12 0.55 -14.25
N GLN A 398 25.97 -0.38 -13.79
CA GLN A 398 26.63 -0.30 -12.49
C GLN A 398 27.63 0.87 -12.43
N LEU A 399 28.43 1.08 -13.48
CA LEU A 399 29.33 2.23 -13.59
C LEU A 399 28.57 3.57 -13.58
N ASP A 400 27.45 3.67 -14.28
CA ASP A 400 26.63 4.88 -14.29
C ASP A 400 25.86 5.08 -12.97
N ALA A 401 25.49 4.02 -12.26
CA ALA A 401 24.99 4.10 -10.89
C ALA A 401 26.07 4.60 -9.90
N LEU A 402 27.29 4.08 -9.99
CA LEU A 402 28.44 4.53 -9.18
C LEU A 402 28.83 6.00 -9.48
N ARG A 403 28.75 6.43 -10.74
CA ARG A 403 28.92 7.84 -11.13
C ARG A 403 27.87 8.74 -10.46
N ARG A 404 26.59 8.35 -10.52
CA ARG A 404 25.49 9.08 -9.84
C ARG A 404 25.68 9.14 -8.32
N GLN A 405 26.13 8.05 -7.69
CA GLN A 405 26.47 8.04 -6.26
C GLN A 405 27.65 8.98 -5.95
N LYS A 406 28.72 8.95 -6.76
CA LYS A 406 29.89 9.84 -6.62
C LYS A 406 29.51 11.31 -6.74
N ASP A 407 28.63 11.67 -7.67
CA ASP A 407 28.19 13.05 -7.82
C ASP A 407 27.17 13.48 -6.75
N LYS A 408 26.33 12.57 -6.23
CA LYS A 408 25.50 12.81 -5.03
C LYS A 408 26.37 13.10 -3.80
N LEU A 409 27.42 12.29 -3.57
CA LEU A 409 28.40 12.51 -2.50
C LEU A 409 29.16 13.84 -2.66
N ARG A 410 29.51 14.24 -3.90
CA ARG A 410 30.12 15.55 -4.18
C ARG A 410 29.20 16.72 -3.89
N LEU A 411 27.90 16.59 -4.13
CA LEU A 411 26.90 17.60 -3.77
C LEU A 411 26.76 17.71 -2.25
N GLN A 412 26.60 16.58 -1.55
CA GLN A 412 26.57 16.54 -0.08
C GLN A 412 27.84 17.14 0.54
N LEU A 413 29.03 16.88 -0.03
CA LEU A 413 30.28 17.48 0.45
C LEU A 413 30.34 19.01 0.23
N ARG A 414 29.75 19.52 -0.85
CA ARG A 414 29.63 20.97 -1.11
C ARG A 414 28.62 21.63 -0.17
N GLU A 415 27.52 20.96 0.13
CA GLU A 415 26.51 21.42 1.08
C GLU A 415 27.05 21.41 2.52
N ALA A 416 27.79 20.36 2.90
CA ALA A 416 28.50 20.30 4.18
C ALA A 416 29.53 21.43 4.31
N ARG A 417 30.32 21.72 3.26
CA ARG A 417 31.25 22.88 3.27
C ARG A 417 30.53 24.22 3.40
N ARG A 418 29.42 24.43 2.69
CA ARG A 418 28.57 25.64 2.85
C ARG A 418 27.93 25.72 4.25
N GLY A 419 27.63 24.59 4.87
CA GLY A 419 27.19 24.51 6.26
C GLY A 419 28.31 24.93 7.22
N GLN A 420 29.52 24.43 7.01
CA GLN A 420 30.71 24.78 7.77
C GLN A 420 31.04 26.28 7.64
N GLU A 421 31.07 26.81 6.42
CA GLU A 421 31.30 28.25 6.15
C GLU A 421 30.28 29.13 6.90
N LYS A 422 29.00 28.72 6.99
CA LYS A 422 27.99 29.41 7.80
C LYS A 422 28.24 29.30 9.30
N LEU A 423 28.69 28.15 9.79
CA LEU A 423 29.06 27.98 11.19
C LEU A 423 30.26 28.85 11.56
N ASP A 424 31.29 28.90 10.70
CA ASP A 424 32.48 29.73 10.91
C ASP A 424 32.14 31.23 10.93
N ILE A 425 31.20 31.68 10.08
CA ILE A 425 30.66 33.06 10.10
C ILE A 425 29.90 33.33 11.41
N LEU A 426 29.01 32.41 11.83
CA LEU A 426 28.26 32.54 13.08
C LEU A 426 29.17 32.48 14.32
N GLN A 427 30.27 31.75 14.28
CA GLN A 427 31.28 31.72 15.33
C GLN A 427 32.00 33.06 15.43
N ARG A 428 32.47 33.63 14.30
CA ARG A 428 33.07 34.98 14.28
C ARG A 428 32.10 36.04 14.82
N GLN A 429 30.84 36.01 14.39
CA GLN A 429 29.82 36.93 14.92
C GLN A 429 29.58 36.74 16.42
N ASN A 430 29.63 35.51 16.94
CA ASN A 430 29.56 35.26 18.39
C ASN A 430 30.82 35.75 19.14
N GLU A 431 32.01 35.63 18.56
CA GLU A 431 33.24 36.16 19.14
C GLU A 431 33.26 37.70 19.14
N GLU A 432 32.74 38.31 18.08
CA GLU A 432 32.59 39.76 17.93
C GLU A 432 31.59 40.31 18.95
N LEU A 433 30.42 39.68 19.11
CA LEU A 433 29.45 39.99 20.16
C LEU A 433 30.01 39.74 21.58
N ARG A 434 30.78 38.67 21.80
CA ARG A 434 31.48 38.40 23.08
C ARG A 434 32.62 39.37 23.37
N SER A 435 33.17 40.02 22.34
CA SER A 435 34.20 41.05 22.49
C SER A 435 33.54 42.39 22.85
N GLN A 436 32.48 42.77 22.13
CA GLN A 436 31.64 43.92 22.46
C GLN A 436 31.07 43.83 23.89
N LEU A 437 30.56 42.66 24.29
CA LEU A 437 30.09 42.44 25.67
C LEU A 437 31.22 42.60 26.70
N ARG A 438 32.43 42.06 26.43
CA ARG A 438 33.59 42.24 27.32
C ARG A 438 34.10 43.68 27.39
N GLU A 439 33.98 44.45 26.31
CA GLU A 439 34.26 45.89 26.33
C GLU A 439 33.21 46.65 27.17
N THR A 440 31.92 46.31 27.07
CA THR A 440 30.90 46.92 27.94
C THR A 440 31.03 46.50 29.41
N CYS A 441 31.50 45.29 29.70
CA CYS A 441 31.69 44.80 31.07
C CYS A 441 32.97 45.31 31.75
N ARG A 442 33.90 45.95 31.02
CA ARG A 442 35.03 46.69 31.63
C ARG A 442 34.63 48.03 32.27
N GLY A 443 33.39 48.47 32.07
CA GLY A 443 32.80 49.62 32.77
C GLY A 443 32.53 49.35 34.25
N PRO A 444 31.73 48.33 34.63
CA PRO A 444 31.37 48.08 36.02
C PRO A 444 32.52 47.65 36.94
N GLU A 445 33.54 46.93 36.45
CA GLU A 445 34.70 46.52 37.28
C GLU A 445 35.47 47.70 37.89
N LYS A 446 35.33 48.92 37.34
CA LYS A 446 35.88 50.15 37.94
C LYS A 446 34.99 50.76 39.02
N LEU A 447 33.67 50.58 38.90
CA LEU A 447 32.70 51.09 39.85
C LEU A 447 32.71 50.28 41.15
N GLU A 448 32.93 48.96 41.07
CA GLU A 448 33.06 48.11 42.27
C GLU A 448 34.30 48.48 43.11
N SER A 449 35.42 48.90 42.49
CA SER A 449 36.58 49.44 43.22
C SER A 449 36.34 50.85 43.79
N GLU A 450 35.52 51.67 43.14
CA GLU A 450 35.15 53.01 43.63
C GLU A 450 34.15 52.91 44.80
N GLU A 451 33.25 51.93 44.82
CA GLU A 451 32.32 51.66 45.92
C GLU A 451 33.05 51.20 47.21
N GLU A 452 34.16 50.45 47.12
CA GLU A 452 34.97 50.07 48.29
C GLU A 452 35.77 51.25 48.87
N GLU A 453 36.32 52.15 48.04
CA GLU A 453 36.96 53.39 48.52
C GLU A 453 35.94 54.38 49.12
N GLU A 454 34.75 54.56 48.50
CA GLU A 454 33.71 55.43 49.03
C GLU A 454 33.16 54.94 50.39
N ALA A 455 33.09 53.63 50.61
CA ALA A 455 32.68 53.07 51.91
C ALA A 455 33.69 53.40 53.03
N ALA A 456 34.99 53.38 52.73
CA ALA A 456 36.03 53.78 53.68
C ALA A 456 35.98 55.28 54.00
N HIS A 457 35.72 56.13 53.00
CA HIS A 457 35.57 57.57 53.18
C HIS A 457 34.30 57.97 53.96
N GLN A 458 33.22 57.18 53.90
CA GLN A 458 31.99 57.46 54.66
C GLN A 458 32.16 57.29 56.18
N LEU A 459 32.99 56.35 56.64
CA LEU A 459 33.26 56.15 58.07
C LEU A 459 34.05 57.33 58.67
N VAL A 460 35.11 57.77 58.00
CA VAL A 460 35.93 58.92 58.45
C VAL A 460 35.09 60.21 58.52
N ALA A 461 34.21 60.42 57.54
CA ALA A 461 33.31 61.58 57.52
C ALA A 461 32.19 61.54 58.58
N GLU A 462 31.86 60.35 59.12
CA GLU A 462 30.92 60.23 60.23
C GLU A 462 31.58 60.68 61.55
N ASP A 463 32.78 60.17 61.86
CA ASP A 463 33.57 60.56 63.03
C ASP A 463 33.86 62.08 63.08
N GLU A 464 34.26 62.68 61.95
CA GLU A 464 34.49 64.14 61.88
C GLU A 464 33.21 64.96 62.12
N SER A 465 32.06 64.48 61.62
CA SER A 465 30.78 65.18 61.78
C SER A 465 30.23 65.10 63.21
N GLU A 466 30.48 63.99 63.92
CA GLU A 466 30.13 63.82 65.32
C GLU A 466 31.05 64.67 66.23
N ALA A 467 32.36 64.70 65.95
CA ALA A 467 33.32 65.54 66.65
C ALA A 467 33.00 67.05 66.53
N MET A 468 32.67 67.54 65.33
CA MET A 468 32.23 68.93 65.14
C MET A 468 30.89 69.25 65.82
N THR A 469 29.97 68.28 65.87
CA THR A 469 28.67 68.47 66.55
C THR A 469 28.86 68.55 68.06
N ALA A 470 29.81 67.81 68.64
CA ALA A 470 30.19 67.93 70.05
C ALA A 470 30.83 69.30 70.38
N ALA A 471 31.78 69.76 69.55
CA ALA A 471 32.46 71.05 69.74
C ALA A 471 31.50 72.26 69.71
N LEU A 472 30.41 72.19 68.94
CA LEU A 472 29.37 73.23 68.91
C LEU A 472 28.50 73.28 70.17
N GLY A 473 28.38 72.18 70.91
CA GLY A 473 27.70 72.17 72.21
C GLY A 473 28.42 73.02 73.26
N GLU A 474 29.74 73.11 73.18
CA GLU A 474 30.59 73.86 74.12
C GLU A 474 30.80 75.33 73.72
N ALA A 475 30.64 75.68 72.44
CA ALA A 475 30.96 77.00 71.87
C ALA A 475 29.75 77.98 71.77
N SER A 476 28.74 77.84 72.63
CA SER A 476 27.51 78.65 72.57
C SER A 476 27.72 80.13 72.94
N GLY A 477 28.06 80.95 71.93
CA GLY A 477 28.11 82.42 72.07
C GLY A 477 29.08 83.18 71.14
N LYS A 478 29.85 82.50 70.28
CA LYS A 478 30.84 83.13 69.38
C LYS A 478 30.43 83.08 67.90
N PRO A 479 30.86 84.05 67.06
CA PRO A 479 30.55 84.04 65.62
C PRO A 479 31.10 82.82 64.88
N GLU A 480 32.23 82.27 65.35
CA GLU A 480 32.87 81.06 64.83
C GLU A 480 31.93 79.82 64.87
N ALA A 481 31.06 79.74 65.89
CA ALA A 481 30.07 78.66 66.00
C ALA A 481 29.00 78.74 64.88
N ALA A 482 28.65 79.93 64.41
CA ALA A 482 27.71 80.10 63.30
C ALA A 482 28.33 79.68 61.95
N GLU A 483 29.66 79.77 61.80
CA GLU A 483 30.36 79.32 60.60
C GLU A 483 30.57 77.81 60.59
N LEU A 484 30.96 77.22 61.73
CA LEU A 484 31.00 75.77 61.91
C LEU A 484 29.62 75.12 61.71
N GLN A 485 28.54 75.74 62.21
CA GLN A 485 27.18 75.27 61.96
C GLN A 485 26.82 75.30 60.46
N ARG A 486 27.22 76.35 59.73
CA ARG A 486 27.02 76.43 58.26
C ARG A 486 27.83 75.36 57.51
N GLN A 487 29.04 75.04 57.97
CA GLN A 487 29.86 73.97 57.39
C GLN A 487 29.23 72.59 57.63
N LEU A 488 28.76 72.31 58.85
CA LEU A 488 27.99 71.09 59.13
C LEU A 488 26.71 70.99 58.30
N ASP A 489 25.95 72.08 58.16
CA ASP A 489 24.73 72.06 57.35
C ASP A 489 25.03 71.91 55.84
N ALA A 490 26.20 72.36 55.36
CA ALA A 490 26.68 72.11 54.01
C ALA A 490 27.07 70.63 53.81
N LEU A 491 27.84 70.05 54.75
CA LEU A 491 28.22 68.63 54.73
C LEU A 491 27.00 67.71 54.83
N ARG A 492 26.01 68.04 55.68
CA ARG A 492 24.72 67.32 55.78
C ARG A 492 23.97 67.33 54.45
N ARG A 493 23.89 68.49 53.77
CA ARG A 493 23.29 68.58 52.42
C ARG A 493 24.04 67.76 51.37
N GLN A 494 25.37 67.70 51.43
CA GLN A 494 26.17 66.84 50.55
C GLN A 494 25.92 65.35 50.83
N LYS A 495 25.90 64.94 52.10
CA LYS A 495 25.59 63.58 52.54
C LYS A 495 24.19 63.13 52.11
N ASP A 496 23.19 64.00 52.25
CA ASP A 496 21.82 63.71 51.79
C ASP A 496 21.72 63.64 50.26
N LYS A 497 22.50 64.44 49.53
CA LYS A 497 22.61 64.35 48.06
C LYS A 497 23.23 63.02 47.61
N LEU A 498 24.33 62.59 48.23
CA LEU A 498 24.96 61.29 47.96
C LEU A 498 24.01 60.13 48.32
N ARG A 499 23.30 60.21 49.45
CA ARG A 499 22.25 59.22 49.83
C ARG A 499 21.10 59.15 48.83
N LEU A 500 20.73 60.26 48.20
CA LEU A 500 19.74 60.26 47.10
C LEU A 500 20.30 59.59 45.85
N GLN A 501 21.53 59.93 45.44
CA GLN A 501 22.21 59.31 44.29
C GLN A 501 22.37 57.80 44.46
N LEU A 502 22.79 57.33 45.65
CA LEU A 502 22.89 55.89 45.96
C LEU A 502 21.52 55.18 45.91
N ARG A 503 20.44 55.84 46.35
CA ARG A 503 19.07 55.32 46.22
C ARG A 503 18.60 55.26 44.77
N GLU A 504 19.01 56.20 43.93
CA GLU A 504 18.72 56.20 42.49
C GLU A 504 19.52 55.13 41.75
N ALA A 505 20.80 54.95 42.09
CA ALA A 505 21.65 53.86 41.58
C ALA A 505 21.07 52.48 41.93
N ARG A 506 20.69 52.25 43.20
CA ARG A 506 20.02 51.01 43.64
C ARG A 506 18.71 50.74 42.88
N ARG A 507 17.86 51.77 42.69
CA ARG A 507 16.65 51.67 41.83
C ARG A 507 16.96 51.41 40.36
N GLY A 508 18.13 51.84 39.88
CA GLY A 508 18.65 51.49 38.56
C GLY A 508 19.02 50.01 38.49
N GLN A 509 19.78 49.52 39.46
CA GLN A 509 20.21 48.12 39.56
C GLN A 509 19.02 47.16 39.71
N GLU A 510 18.05 47.47 40.58
CA GLU A 510 16.79 46.71 40.72
C GLU A 510 16.05 46.55 39.38
N LYS A 511 16.01 47.61 38.55
CA LYS A 511 15.42 47.55 37.20
C LYS A 511 16.24 46.66 36.26
N LEU A 512 17.57 46.74 36.31
CA LEU A 512 18.46 45.89 35.50
C LEU A 512 18.31 44.41 35.88
N ASP A 513 18.18 44.08 37.16
CA ASP A 513 17.99 42.70 37.62
C ASP A 513 16.60 42.15 37.28
N ILE A 514 15.56 42.99 37.31
CA ILE A 514 14.23 42.62 36.76
C ILE A 514 14.33 42.33 35.25
N LEU A 515 15.05 43.15 34.48
CA LEU A 515 15.26 42.94 33.05
C LEU A 515 16.12 41.71 32.74
N ARG A 516 17.13 41.39 33.56
CA ARG A 516 17.93 40.16 33.48
C ARG A 516 17.06 38.92 33.65
N ARG A 517 16.28 38.86 34.74
CA ARG A 517 15.32 37.76 35.00
C ARG A 517 14.31 37.62 33.88
N HIS A 518 13.80 38.74 33.34
CA HIS A 518 12.88 38.69 32.20
C HIS A 518 13.52 38.13 30.93
N ASN A 519 14.80 38.45 30.67
CA ASN A 519 15.55 37.86 29.56
C ASN A 519 15.81 36.36 29.78
N GLU A 520 16.11 35.92 31.00
CA GLU A 520 16.26 34.50 31.36
C GLU A 520 14.95 33.71 31.17
N ASP A 521 13.81 34.29 31.56
CA ASP A 521 12.47 33.76 31.29
C ASP A 521 12.18 33.63 29.78
N LEU A 522 12.53 34.66 29.00
CA LEU A 522 12.34 34.65 27.54
C LEU A 522 13.25 33.62 26.86
N GLN A 523 14.51 33.50 27.27
CA GLN A 523 15.42 32.47 26.78
C GLN A 523 14.93 31.06 27.11
N SER A 524 14.41 30.86 28.33
CA SER A 524 13.82 29.58 28.75
C SER A 524 12.62 29.21 27.88
N ARG A 525 11.69 30.15 27.65
CA ARG A 525 10.54 29.97 26.75
C ARG A 525 10.96 29.68 25.30
N LEU A 526 12.00 30.32 24.78
CA LEU A 526 12.55 30.04 23.45
C LEU A 526 13.16 28.65 23.36
N ASN A 527 13.84 28.18 24.42
CA ASN A 527 14.40 26.83 24.48
C ASN A 527 13.30 25.76 24.56
N ASP A 528 12.23 25.99 25.31
CA ASP A 528 11.08 25.07 25.35
C ASP A 528 10.28 25.07 24.04
N ALA A 529 10.14 26.22 23.37
CA ALA A 529 9.60 26.27 22.01
C ALA A 529 10.45 25.48 21.00
N ARG A 530 11.79 25.56 21.08
CA ARG A 530 12.71 24.75 20.25
C ARG A 530 12.56 23.25 20.52
N ARG A 531 12.51 22.83 21.80
CA ARG A 531 12.24 21.43 22.18
C ARG A 531 10.87 20.95 21.67
N GLY A 532 9.87 21.83 21.64
CA GLY A 532 8.57 21.57 21.04
C GLY A 532 8.67 21.32 19.53
N GLN A 533 9.42 22.16 18.81
CA GLN A 533 9.66 21.99 17.37
C GLN A 533 10.46 20.72 17.07
N GLU A 534 11.52 20.43 17.82
CA GLU A 534 12.32 19.20 17.66
C GLU A 534 11.46 17.93 17.82
N LYS A 535 10.49 17.93 18.75
CA LYS A 535 9.50 16.86 18.90
C LYS A 535 8.57 16.75 17.70
N LEU A 536 8.11 17.87 17.14
CA LEU A 536 7.27 17.88 15.93
C LEU A 536 8.04 17.33 14.72
N ASP A 537 9.29 17.77 14.52
CA ASP A 537 10.16 17.29 13.44
C ASP A 537 10.46 15.79 13.58
N ALA A 538 10.67 15.30 14.81
CA ALA A 538 10.85 13.88 15.08
C ALA A 538 9.58 13.06 14.79
N LEU A 539 8.40 13.55 15.18
CA LEU A 539 7.12 12.93 14.86
C LEU A 539 6.85 12.95 13.35
N GLN A 540 7.24 13.99 12.62
CA GLN A 540 7.12 14.05 11.16
C GLN A 540 7.99 12.98 10.47
N ARG A 541 9.27 12.85 10.85
CA ARG A 541 10.16 11.80 10.32
C ARG A 541 9.63 10.40 10.61
N HIS A 542 9.11 10.16 11.81
CA HIS A 542 8.49 8.89 12.17
C HIS A 542 7.25 8.61 11.30
N ASN A 543 6.40 9.62 11.03
CA ASN A 543 5.27 9.47 10.12
C ASN A 543 5.72 9.16 8.67
N GLU A 544 6.77 9.80 8.16
CA GLU A 544 7.35 9.50 6.83
C GLU A 544 7.91 8.07 6.75
N GLU A 545 8.58 7.60 7.81
CA GLU A 545 9.10 6.24 7.91
C GLU A 545 7.96 5.21 7.94
N LEU A 546 6.96 5.42 8.79
CA LEU A 546 5.76 4.58 8.87
C LEU A 546 5.00 4.54 7.53
N GLN A 547 4.82 5.69 6.86
CA GLN A 547 4.21 5.75 5.51
C GLN A 547 5.03 4.99 4.47
N SER A 548 6.37 5.02 4.56
CA SER A 548 7.25 4.25 3.68
C SER A 548 7.08 2.75 3.92
N GLN A 549 7.06 2.32 5.18
CA GLN A 549 6.80 0.93 5.57
C GLN A 549 5.40 0.46 5.13
N LEU A 550 4.38 1.32 5.13
CA LEU A 550 3.06 1.00 4.57
C LEU A 550 3.03 0.89 3.04
N CYS A 551 3.89 1.63 2.33
CA CYS A 551 4.05 1.45 0.89
C CYS A 551 4.72 0.11 0.57
N GLU A 552 5.62 -0.37 1.42
CA GLU A 552 6.23 -1.70 1.33
C GLU A 552 5.22 -2.80 1.68
N ALA A 553 4.44 -2.62 2.74
CA ALA A 553 3.32 -3.49 3.12
C ALA A 553 2.34 -3.76 1.97
N ARG A 554 1.86 -2.69 1.30
CA ARG A 554 0.92 -2.82 0.18
C ARG A 554 1.51 -3.62 -0.99
N ARG A 555 2.82 -3.45 -1.27
CA ARG A 555 3.52 -4.27 -2.28
C ARG A 555 3.62 -5.73 -1.86
N ALA A 556 3.77 -6.01 -0.56
CA ALA A 556 3.74 -7.38 -0.03
C ALA A 556 2.33 -7.99 -0.14
N GLU A 557 1.26 -7.23 0.11
CA GLU A 557 -0.12 -7.68 -0.12
C GLU A 557 -0.44 -7.98 -1.59
N GLU A 558 0.01 -7.13 -2.52
CA GLU A 558 -0.10 -7.39 -3.96
C GLU A 558 0.65 -8.68 -4.35
N ALA A 559 1.88 -8.85 -3.87
CA ALA A 559 2.67 -10.06 -4.09
C ALA A 559 2.06 -11.31 -3.43
N LEU A 560 1.28 -11.16 -2.36
CA LEU A 560 0.52 -12.22 -1.69
C LEU A 560 -0.68 -12.65 -2.52
N GLU A 561 -1.40 -11.71 -3.12
CA GLU A 561 -2.46 -12.03 -4.06
C GLU A 561 -1.93 -12.82 -5.26
N ASP A 562 -0.82 -12.38 -5.84
CA ASP A 562 -0.19 -13.08 -6.97
C ASP A 562 0.34 -14.47 -6.57
N ALA A 563 0.93 -14.62 -5.37
CA ALA A 563 1.26 -15.93 -4.84
C ALA A 563 0.02 -16.83 -4.69
N ARG A 564 -1.11 -16.32 -4.18
CA ARG A 564 -2.39 -17.04 -4.10
C ARG A 564 -2.94 -17.40 -5.49
N ARG A 565 -2.82 -16.51 -6.48
CA ARG A 565 -3.21 -16.78 -7.89
C ARG A 565 -2.34 -17.91 -8.47
N GLN A 566 -1.03 -17.89 -8.25
CA GLN A 566 -0.11 -18.96 -8.66
C GLN A 566 -0.43 -20.29 -7.95
N THR A 567 -0.74 -20.30 -6.65
CA THR A 567 -1.18 -21.52 -5.94
C THR A 567 -2.44 -22.12 -6.57
N ARG A 568 -3.45 -21.29 -6.86
CA ARG A 568 -4.70 -21.74 -7.52
C ARG A 568 -4.43 -22.30 -8.93
N GLN A 569 -3.51 -21.70 -9.69
CA GLN A 569 -3.10 -22.21 -11.01
C GLN A 569 -2.38 -23.56 -10.89
N SER A 570 -1.41 -23.69 -9.96
CA SER A 570 -0.71 -24.95 -9.70
C SER A 570 -1.65 -26.06 -9.23
N GLN A 571 -2.64 -25.75 -8.38
CA GLN A 571 -3.67 -26.70 -7.95
C GLN A 571 -4.50 -27.23 -9.12
N ARG A 572 -4.92 -26.36 -10.05
CA ARG A 572 -5.60 -26.79 -11.29
C ARG A 572 -4.73 -27.72 -12.13
N GLN A 573 -3.44 -27.39 -12.28
CA GLN A 573 -2.49 -28.29 -12.98
C GLN A 573 -2.34 -29.65 -12.28
N VAL A 574 -2.30 -29.69 -10.95
CA VAL A 574 -2.30 -30.96 -10.18
C VAL A 574 -3.58 -31.77 -10.43
N GLU A 575 -4.75 -31.14 -10.44
CA GLU A 575 -6.02 -31.82 -10.75
C GLU A 575 -6.06 -32.38 -12.18
N ASP A 576 -5.65 -31.60 -13.16
CA ASP A 576 -5.67 -32.02 -14.56
C ASP A 576 -4.65 -33.13 -14.85
N LEU A 577 -3.46 -33.09 -14.22
CA LEU A 577 -2.49 -34.19 -14.27
C LEU A 577 -3.01 -35.45 -13.55
N ARG A 578 -3.69 -35.33 -12.42
CA ARG A 578 -4.34 -36.50 -11.77
C ARG A 578 -5.44 -37.10 -12.65
N ARG A 579 -6.20 -36.26 -13.38
CA ARG A 579 -7.21 -36.72 -14.35
C ARG A 579 -6.56 -37.42 -15.56
N SER A 580 -5.46 -36.90 -16.11
CA SER A 580 -4.76 -37.55 -17.22
C SER A 580 -4.07 -38.84 -16.78
N GLU A 581 -3.47 -38.86 -15.59
CA GLU A 581 -2.85 -40.06 -15.00
C GLU A 581 -3.89 -41.18 -14.80
N LYS A 582 -5.08 -40.85 -14.26
CA LYS A 582 -6.19 -41.82 -14.11
C LYS A 582 -6.61 -42.42 -15.46
N ARG A 583 -6.82 -41.58 -16.47
CA ARG A 583 -7.18 -42.01 -17.84
C ARG A 583 -6.09 -42.91 -18.45
N LEU A 584 -4.81 -42.60 -18.21
CA LEU A 584 -3.70 -43.42 -18.70
C LEU A 584 -3.61 -44.77 -17.99
N ARG A 585 -3.85 -44.83 -16.68
CA ARG A 585 -3.93 -46.11 -15.93
C ARG A 585 -5.06 -46.99 -16.47
N GLU A 586 -6.26 -46.45 -16.62
CA GLU A 586 -7.43 -47.14 -17.21
C GLU A 586 -7.14 -47.64 -18.64
N ALA A 587 -6.46 -46.84 -19.47
CA ALA A 587 -6.05 -47.24 -20.81
C ALA A 587 -4.99 -48.35 -20.80
N CYS A 588 -3.99 -48.26 -19.90
CA CYS A 588 -2.97 -49.28 -19.71
C CYS A 588 -3.60 -50.62 -19.29
N GLU A 589 -4.51 -50.61 -18.31
CA GLU A 589 -5.25 -51.79 -17.84
C GLU A 589 -6.06 -52.43 -18.98
N ALA A 590 -6.74 -51.61 -19.79
CA ALA A 590 -7.44 -52.09 -20.98
C ALA A 590 -6.51 -52.74 -22.03
N THR A 591 -5.30 -52.20 -22.26
CA THR A 591 -4.32 -52.85 -23.16
C THR A 591 -3.78 -54.17 -22.60
N ARG A 592 -3.51 -54.25 -21.29
CA ARG A 592 -3.07 -55.50 -20.64
C ARG A 592 -4.12 -56.60 -20.74
N ALA A 593 -5.40 -56.28 -20.53
CA ALA A 593 -6.48 -57.24 -20.71
C ALA A 593 -6.58 -57.77 -22.16
N ARG A 594 -6.24 -56.95 -23.17
CA ARG A 594 -6.13 -57.38 -24.56
C ARG A 594 -4.90 -58.24 -24.82
N GLU A 595 -3.75 -57.85 -24.27
CA GLU A 595 -2.49 -58.64 -24.29
C GLU A 595 -2.72 -60.05 -23.74
N GLU A 596 -3.38 -60.17 -22.59
CA GLU A 596 -3.76 -61.44 -21.97
C GLU A 596 -4.73 -62.26 -22.83
N ALA A 597 -5.78 -61.64 -23.38
CA ALA A 597 -6.73 -62.30 -24.27
C ALA A 597 -6.05 -62.80 -25.56
N LEU A 598 -5.09 -62.06 -26.11
CA LEU A 598 -4.28 -62.50 -27.25
C LEU A 598 -3.33 -63.64 -26.89
N MET A 599 -2.69 -63.62 -25.71
CA MET A 599 -1.89 -64.74 -25.23
C MET A 599 -2.72 -66.02 -25.08
N GLN A 600 -3.95 -65.93 -24.58
CA GLN A 600 -4.87 -67.08 -24.49
C GLN A 600 -5.24 -67.62 -25.89
N LYS A 601 -5.56 -66.73 -26.85
CA LYS A 601 -5.82 -67.11 -28.25
C LYS A 601 -4.60 -67.76 -28.91
N LEU A 602 -3.40 -67.24 -28.67
CA LEU A 602 -2.16 -67.79 -29.22
C LEU A 602 -1.91 -69.21 -28.70
N ARG A 603 -2.04 -69.45 -27.39
CA ARG A 603 -1.95 -70.80 -26.80
C ARG A 603 -2.98 -71.77 -27.40
N ALA A 604 -4.20 -71.30 -27.65
CA ALA A 604 -5.24 -72.11 -28.31
C ALA A 604 -4.87 -72.45 -29.77
N ALA A 605 -4.30 -71.49 -30.52
CA ALA A 605 -3.83 -71.69 -31.88
C ALA A 605 -2.62 -72.65 -31.93
N GLU A 606 -1.64 -72.51 -31.03
CA GLU A 606 -0.49 -73.42 -30.90
C GLU A 606 -0.95 -74.87 -30.63
N ASN A 607 -1.91 -75.06 -29.72
CA ASN A 607 -2.53 -76.36 -29.49
C ASN A 607 -3.25 -76.90 -30.74
N ALA A 608 -3.95 -76.05 -31.49
CA ALA A 608 -4.61 -76.44 -32.74
C ALA A 608 -3.60 -76.81 -33.84
N ILE A 609 -2.44 -76.15 -33.94
CA ILE A 609 -1.32 -76.56 -34.82
C ILE A 609 -0.82 -77.95 -34.42
N ALA A 610 -0.62 -78.20 -33.13
CA ALA A 610 -0.15 -79.49 -32.64
C ALA A 610 -1.14 -80.63 -32.95
N VAL A 611 -2.45 -80.38 -32.83
CA VAL A 611 -3.49 -81.34 -33.23
C VAL A 611 -3.52 -81.54 -34.75
N ALA A 612 -3.44 -80.46 -35.55
CA ALA A 612 -3.44 -80.55 -37.01
C ALA A 612 -2.24 -81.35 -37.53
N ARG A 613 -1.03 -81.13 -37.00
CA ARG A 613 0.18 -81.90 -37.35
C ARG A 613 0.04 -83.39 -36.99
N LYS A 614 -0.47 -83.70 -35.79
CA LYS A 614 -0.75 -85.10 -35.40
C LYS A 614 -1.75 -85.78 -36.34
N HIS A 615 -2.78 -85.06 -36.79
CA HIS A 615 -3.77 -85.58 -37.73
C HIS A 615 -3.17 -85.77 -39.14
N GLU A 616 -2.38 -84.81 -39.62
CA GLU A 616 -1.62 -84.90 -40.86
C GLU A 616 -0.69 -86.13 -40.87
N ASP A 617 0.05 -86.37 -39.78
CA ASP A 617 0.94 -87.52 -39.65
C ASP A 617 0.19 -88.86 -39.55
N ALA A 618 -0.95 -88.90 -38.85
CA ALA A 618 -1.83 -90.07 -38.85
C ALA A 618 -2.40 -90.37 -40.24
N VAL A 619 -2.77 -89.35 -41.02
CA VAL A 619 -3.21 -89.47 -42.41
C VAL A 619 -2.06 -89.97 -43.29
N LYS A 620 -0.83 -89.44 -43.16
CA LYS A 620 0.36 -89.96 -43.86
C LYS A 620 0.63 -91.42 -43.51
N GLN A 621 0.55 -91.80 -42.23
CA GLN A 621 0.78 -93.17 -41.78
C GLN A 621 -0.27 -94.13 -42.34
N LYS A 622 -1.56 -93.76 -42.30
CA LYS A 622 -2.65 -94.55 -42.88
C LYS A 622 -2.54 -94.68 -44.40
N ALA A 623 -2.17 -93.59 -45.09
CA ALA A 623 -1.91 -93.62 -46.54
C ALA A 623 -0.74 -94.55 -46.89
N ARG A 624 0.38 -94.49 -46.15
CA ARG A 624 1.50 -95.44 -46.30
C ARG A 624 1.08 -96.89 -46.04
N GLY A 625 0.25 -97.13 -45.03
CA GLY A 625 -0.31 -98.46 -44.72
C GLY A 625 -1.14 -99.01 -45.88
N ILE A 626 -2.05 -98.21 -46.44
CA ILE A 626 -2.86 -98.60 -47.61
C ILE A 626 -1.98 -98.85 -48.84
N ILE A 627 -1.04 -97.95 -49.15
CA ILE A 627 -0.12 -98.10 -50.29
C ILE A 627 0.74 -99.36 -50.13
N ASN A 628 1.23 -99.66 -48.93
CA ASN A 628 2.00 -100.88 -48.66
C ASN A 628 1.13 -102.14 -48.79
N ALA A 629 -0.11 -102.13 -48.28
CA ALA A 629 -1.04 -103.24 -48.43
C ALA A 629 -1.33 -103.54 -49.92
N VAL A 630 -1.68 -102.49 -50.68
CA VAL A 630 -1.89 -102.55 -52.14
C VAL A 630 -0.63 -103.07 -52.85
N LYS A 631 0.56 -102.59 -52.48
CA LYS A 631 1.84 -103.08 -53.02
C LYS A 631 2.06 -104.57 -52.71
N THR A 632 1.74 -105.02 -51.49
CA THR A 632 1.88 -106.45 -51.12
C THR A 632 0.86 -107.34 -51.80
N GLU A 633 -0.35 -106.86 -52.10
CA GLU A 633 -1.32 -107.59 -52.92
C GLU A 633 -0.86 -107.68 -54.37
N TYR A 634 -0.37 -106.58 -54.95
CA TYR A 634 0.19 -106.56 -56.31
C TYR A 634 1.41 -107.48 -56.43
N GLN A 635 2.29 -107.52 -55.42
CA GLN A 635 3.42 -108.45 -55.33
C GLN A 635 3.02 -109.91 -55.06
N ARG A 636 1.79 -110.18 -54.63
CA ARG A 636 1.25 -111.54 -54.44
C ARG A 636 0.52 -112.06 -55.67
N GLN A 637 0.28 -111.24 -56.69
CA GLN A 637 -0.25 -111.74 -57.96
C GLN A 637 0.83 -112.57 -58.68
N PRO A 638 0.50 -113.76 -59.20
CA PRO A 638 1.44 -114.54 -59.97
C PRO A 638 1.75 -113.82 -61.30
N PHE A 639 3.00 -113.42 -61.47
CA PHE A 639 3.50 -112.90 -62.74
C PHE A 639 3.59 -114.04 -63.75
N VAL A 640 2.58 -114.18 -64.60
CA VAL A 640 2.62 -115.10 -65.75
C VAL A 640 3.51 -114.47 -66.81
N LEU A 641 4.75 -114.97 -66.90
CA LEU A 641 5.61 -114.77 -68.06
C LEU A 641 4.90 -115.33 -69.30
N PRO A 642 4.85 -114.60 -70.42
CA PRO A 642 4.72 -115.25 -71.72
C PRO A 642 5.98 -116.08 -71.96
N GLU A 643 5.82 -117.38 -72.25
CA GLU A 643 6.95 -118.21 -72.65
C GLU A 643 7.58 -117.71 -73.97
N PRO A 644 8.89 -117.92 -74.17
CA PRO A 644 9.59 -117.42 -75.35
C PRO A 644 9.19 -118.24 -76.59
N GLN A 645 8.79 -117.56 -77.66
CA GLN A 645 8.77 -118.19 -78.98
C GLN A 645 10.17 -118.13 -79.58
N GLU A 646 10.78 -119.30 -79.73
CA GLU A 646 12.00 -119.47 -80.51
C GLU A 646 11.71 -119.17 -81.99
N THR A 647 12.39 -118.16 -82.54
CA THR A 647 12.62 -118.07 -83.99
C THR A 647 14.09 -117.82 -84.23
N GLU A 648 14.74 -118.84 -84.78
CA GLU A 648 16.14 -118.88 -85.14
C GLU A 648 16.38 -118.14 -86.48
N GLN A 649 17.61 -117.63 -86.70
CA GLN A 649 18.17 -117.15 -87.99
C GLN A 649 17.59 -115.79 -88.50
N LEU A 650 18.36 -114.72 -88.78
CA LEU A 650 19.61 -114.63 -89.53
C LEU A 650 20.43 -113.34 -89.25
N GLN A 651 21.75 -113.52 -89.13
CA GLN A 651 22.85 -112.71 -89.71
C GLN A 651 23.13 -111.22 -89.34
N ARG A 652 24.37 -111.07 -88.84
CA ARG A 652 25.42 -110.07 -89.19
C ARG A 652 25.40 -108.66 -88.55
N ALA A 653 26.59 -108.37 -87.99
CA ALA A 653 27.35 -107.11 -88.07
C ALA A 653 26.89 -105.93 -87.16
N ASP A 654 27.78 -105.16 -86.54
CA ASP A 654 29.24 -105.24 -86.40
C ASP A 654 29.70 -104.59 -85.07
N ASP A 655 30.88 -104.99 -84.61
CA ASP A 655 31.90 -104.23 -83.89
C ASP A 655 31.57 -103.16 -82.81
N SER A 656 31.89 -103.59 -81.58
CA SER A 656 32.95 -103.01 -80.74
C SER A 656 32.66 -101.86 -79.74
N PRO A 657 33.49 -101.75 -78.67
CA PRO A 657 33.10 -101.12 -77.41
C PRO A 657 33.94 -99.89 -77.05
N ARG A 658 33.52 -99.15 -76.00
CA ARG A 658 34.35 -98.48 -74.96
C ARG A 658 33.47 -97.52 -74.14
N THR A 659 33.63 -97.25 -72.86
CA THR A 659 34.37 -97.80 -71.70
C THR A 659 33.94 -96.90 -70.53
N ALA A 660 33.96 -97.42 -69.30
CA ALA A 660 33.81 -96.59 -68.12
C ALA A 660 34.95 -95.56 -67.94
N ARG A 661 34.64 -94.45 -67.26
CA ARG A 661 35.29 -94.10 -66.00
C ARG A 661 34.37 -93.29 -65.11
#